data_AF-A0A9P9PCI8-F1
#
_entry.id   AF-A0A9P9PCI8-F1
#
_cell.length_a   1.000
_cell.length_b   1.000
_cell.length_c   1.000
_cell.angle_alpha   90.00
_cell.angle_beta   90.00
_cell.angle_gamma   90.00
#
_symmetry.space_group_name_H-M   'P 1'
#
loop_
_entity.id
_entity.type
_entity.pdbx_description
1 polymer ?
#
loop_
_entity_poly.entity_id
_entity_poly.type
_entity_poly.pdbx_seq_one_letter_code
_entity_poly.pdbx_strand_id
1 'polypeptide(L)'
;MICQAFLFLALLGRSLSEPRFVAMGDSYSAGPGAGSDYDQAKYGGKSCYRSNGAYAPQIAALKLERLGIFQFLSCTGHVAADVRKYQLPDWKSGVVETDEAHLALSIGGNDLKFSKYVMACLLGIPRTNCPKTIAEIENLLENSDNQNTLREALFDVWVGLQNSYWRDGWKQHIPHILHTGYPTFFATSTDHCNNVRISAGNLVFGPFVTEALRQQTNELVDRANTRIFLEMYNFQLSSVHWEFRGKMQFDEFNALWNGHRLCEEFVKDGVGFSNPDVWFLGIAQPDSEGPDVTASDAPSYAAVDTKTCDEESGDYGVAAGCLIAKYKLENPDFDLGDLVLAEWITKAFHPKSAGFSAIKDDILKRYWTGKAANLRVLSLGDSITYGTASSDGTGYRADFYDYLTTDNYKVDMIGSQMSGTMVDSDHEGHDGASVAEISTYADKVLRKRPNVVLLYAGTDDLKMAASAASATSAIETLIDKIIAGCPDAALLVAKLVPSTDGAVQSRINSFNAALESMVQSRYEGGKRIQIMHMDVAVTKEDLADGTHPNALGYRKMAFHWGGGVMFANNEGWIQDPVAGDPSDPSDDVSSQQVAIASYINPLADPDAWNRMIGYSPDRLSVLVANAVNGPDAVVDVAWKDVIDRSAASGKTVIGYVRTGYLGVSLQGFQTRLGSRDLADWTAQIEEDVDMWYKLYGSSMGGIFFDEGWNDCGPNNMYADLYTHIDRYTKAKHPGAFTVLNPGATMPQCFEHTMDTLMTFERGYEAYLTNFTPNDWKSTDVRKIWHIIYGVPESEVVTVAKLALERGAGLIEITNDVLDNPYDNLPGSSYMQTQLSQVTGGIPLRETKSWPTGAAASTPNGLSVTTADYSSAHLTWSSSANALAYHVYLAGQLITSVTSSMTQVTVGNLVAGTSNTFTVRAVGGGGVESGDSNSATASTKSLPDGKTVINYKSSPSEGSTTITADILVPYAFVRLYIWDALDCDWEVNPGWPVNNKVDSYVCTHYMVEGETLFKYSGTPTIPFAYAPWAWTSISSVTRVISGYTYTWTLPLGTSTTDTSKFVVQTQGYGPYGTVFSPDPKDYDCQGSTLCSTPNLLSWCDKAVNNLTRNDSPIYGKTDTSVSDGSCHGNGVQYCGVFIQGAGCTISGNDMWNDYQNIRDIGGCKRCGSYHRSDGCLVTVNYVSSCAGYDAPPIPGGS
;
A
#
# COMPACT_ATOMS: atom_id res chain seq x y z
N MET A 1 -10.85 54.95 -6.86
CA MET A 1 -10.10 55.64 -5.79
C MET A 1 -10.62 55.15 -4.45
N ILE A 2 -9.70 54.68 -3.59
CA ILE A 2 -9.90 54.20 -2.21
C ILE A 2 -10.49 52.78 -2.07
N CYS A 3 -9.64 51.76 -2.27
CA CYS A 3 -9.42 50.64 -1.34
C CYS A 3 -8.36 49.67 -1.92
N GLN A 4 -7.13 50.17 -2.06
CA GLN A 4 -5.92 49.36 -2.30
C GLN A 4 -4.83 49.94 -1.39
N ALA A 5 -4.95 49.72 -0.07
CA ALA A 5 -3.94 50.16 0.90
C ALA A 5 -4.03 49.46 2.27
N PHE A 6 -4.48 48.19 2.34
CA PHE A 6 -4.53 47.47 3.64
C PHE A 6 -3.99 46.03 3.63
N LEU A 7 -3.27 45.60 2.58
CA LEU A 7 -2.63 44.27 2.57
C LEU A 7 -1.09 44.27 2.39
N PHE A 8 -0.44 45.44 2.48
CA PHE A 8 1.02 45.56 2.28
C PHE A 8 1.76 46.25 3.45
N LEU A 9 1.25 46.09 4.68
CA LEU A 9 1.89 46.59 5.90
C LEU A 9 1.78 45.63 7.10
N ALA A 10 1.76 44.32 6.85
CA ALA A 10 1.87 43.29 7.91
C ALA A 10 3.17 42.48 7.84
N LEU A 11 4.19 42.95 7.09
CA LEU A 11 5.44 42.22 6.88
C LEU A 11 6.73 42.99 7.23
N LEU A 12 6.65 44.16 7.88
CA LEU A 12 7.83 44.83 8.42
C LEU A 12 7.51 45.45 9.77
N GLY A 13 7.95 44.78 10.84
CA GLY A 13 8.01 45.36 12.19
C GLY A 13 7.39 44.53 13.32
N ARG A 14 7.75 43.25 13.49
CA ARG A 14 7.82 42.66 14.83
C ARG A 14 9.29 42.42 15.17
N SER A 15 9.89 43.42 15.80
CA SER A 15 11.16 43.29 16.49
C SER A 15 10.90 43.82 17.90
N LEU A 16 10.82 42.91 18.87
CA LEU A 16 11.27 43.02 20.26
C LEU A 16 11.27 41.57 20.79
N SER A 17 12.45 41.10 21.21
CA SER A 17 12.79 39.71 21.55
C SER A 17 11.99 39.13 22.73
N GLU A 18 11.43 37.93 22.55
CA GLU A 18 10.50 37.25 23.47
C GLU A 18 11.14 36.03 24.17
N PRO A 19 10.94 35.69 25.46
CA PRO A 19 11.47 34.49 26.11
C PRO A 19 10.97 33.19 25.49
N ARG A 20 11.86 32.26 25.14
CA ARG A 20 11.48 30.94 24.59
C ARG A 20 12.15 29.74 25.28
N PHE A 21 13.06 29.94 26.24
CA PHE A 21 13.64 28.86 27.04
C PHE A 21 13.83 29.23 28.53
N VAL A 22 13.35 28.36 29.43
CA VAL A 22 13.54 28.47 30.88
C VAL A 22 14.09 27.16 31.42
N ALA A 23 15.14 27.22 32.22
CA ALA A 23 15.66 26.08 32.95
C ALA A 23 15.39 26.23 34.43
N MET A 24 14.86 25.18 35.05
CA MET A 24 14.47 25.17 36.46
C MET A 24 14.63 23.77 37.05
N GLY A 25 14.56 23.70 38.38
CA GLY A 25 14.70 22.46 39.12
C GLY A 25 15.78 22.52 40.18
N ASP A 26 16.30 21.34 40.51
CA ASP A 26 17.31 21.09 41.54
C ASP A 26 18.75 21.20 41.03
N SER A 27 19.68 20.54 41.72
CA SER A 27 21.10 20.55 41.43
C SER A 27 21.48 19.89 40.09
N TYR A 28 20.69 18.93 39.60
CA TYR A 28 20.90 18.33 38.28
C TYR A 28 20.49 19.27 37.14
N SER A 29 19.88 20.41 37.47
CA SER A 29 19.69 21.54 36.54
C SER A 29 20.66 22.69 36.80
N ALA A 30 21.02 22.96 38.06
CA ALA A 30 21.94 24.05 38.41
C ALA A 30 23.41 23.76 38.05
N GLY A 31 23.82 22.48 38.09
CA GLY A 31 25.17 22.01 37.74
C GLY A 31 26.29 22.45 38.69
N PRO A 32 26.17 22.22 40.01
CA PRO A 32 27.21 22.62 40.95
C PRO A 32 28.56 21.97 40.59
N GLY A 33 29.58 22.79 40.41
CA GLY A 33 30.94 22.33 40.12
C GLY A 33 31.24 21.93 38.67
N ALA A 34 30.29 22.07 37.74
CA ALA A 34 30.51 21.87 36.30
C ALA A 34 30.99 23.18 35.66
N GLY A 35 32.30 23.41 35.57
CA GLY A 35 32.88 24.66 35.11
C GLY A 35 32.83 25.80 36.15
N SER A 36 32.90 27.06 35.67
CA SER A 36 32.90 28.26 36.52
C SER A 36 31.49 28.69 36.92
N ASP A 37 31.32 29.31 38.09
CA ASP A 37 30.07 29.93 38.54
C ASP A 37 29.39 30.81 37.45
N TYR A 38 28.09 30.61 37.28
CA TYR A 38 27.24 31.42 36.41
C TYR A 38 26.82 32.73 37.09
N ASP A 39 26.31 32.62 38.32
CA ASP A 39 25.88 33.75 39.15
C ASP A 39 26.03 33.42 40.65
N GLN A 40 25.69 34.38 41.51
CA GLN A 40 25.65 34.23 42.97
C GLN A 40 24.20 34.25 43.49
N ALA A 41 23.26 33.70 42.72
CA ALA A 41 21.84 33.72 43.05
C ALA A 41 21.55 33.01 44.37
N LYS A 42 20.61 33.58 45.14
CA LYS A 42 20.14 33.01 46.41
C LYS A 42 18.63 32.95 46.49
N TYR A 43 18.10 31.79 46.85
CA TYR A 43 16.68 31.63 47.21
C TYR A 43 16.55 31.25 48.68
N GLY A 44 15.64 31.93 49.38
CA GLY A 44 15.48 31.75 50.84
C GLY A 44 16.76 32.02 51.65
N GLY A 45 17.74 32.75 51.09
CA GLY A 45 19.04 33.00 51.71
C GLY A 45 20.11 31.91 51.47
N LYS A 46 19.77 30.81 50.78
CA LYS A 46 20.69 29.73 50.41
C LYS A 46 21.25 29.96 48.99
N SER A 47 22.51 29.59 48.75
CA SER A 47 23.15 29.71 47.42
C SER A 47 22.62 28.66 46.46
N CYS A 48 22.43 29.02 45.19
CA CYS A 48 21.91 28.10 44.18
C CYS A 48 22.97 27.27 43.46
N TYR A 49 24.26 27.68 43.53
CA TYR A 49 25.40 27.01 42.88
C TYR A 49 25.18 26.73 41.39
N ARG A 50 24.73 27.76 40.66
CA ARG A 50 24.53 27.69 39.21
C ARG A 50 25.86 27.82 38.48
N SER A 51 26.11 26.95 37.51
CA SER A 51 27.39 26.93 36.82
C SER A 51 27.27 27.10 35.30
N ASN A 52 28.27 27.73 34.67
CA ASN A 52 28.36 27.92 33.22
C ASN A 52 28.47 26.60 32.44
N GLY A 53 28.98 25.53 33.07
CA GLY A 53 29.04 24.20 32.48
C GLY A 53 27.77 23.37 32.68
N ALA A 54 26.72 23.88 33.33
CA ALA A 54 25.40 23.25 33.32
C ALA A 54 24.76 23.29 31.92
N TYR A 55 23.78 22.43 31.64
CA TYR A 55 23.17 22.36 30.29
C TYR A 55 22.54 23.69 29.86
N ALA A 56 21.91 24.42 30.78
CA ALA A 56 21.11 25.58 30.43
C ALA A 56 21.95 26.80 29.99
N PRO A 57 23.03 27.20 30.67
CA PRO A 57 23.96 28.19 30.15
C PRO A 57 24.65 27.78 28.85
N GLN A 58 24.97 26.48 28.69
CA GLN A 58 25.50 25.97 27.42
C GLN A 58 24.51 26.19 26.26
N ILE A 59 23.21 25.92 26.46
CA ILE A 59 22.15 26.23 25.48
C ILE A 59 22.07 27.73 25.20
N ALA A 60 22.05 28.56 26.26
CA ALA A 60 21.96 30.02 26.12
C ALA A 60 23.16 30.61 25.34
N ALA A 61 24.34 30.01 25.48
CA ALA A 61 25.55 30.43 24.79
C ALA A 61 25.49 30.24 23.26
N LEU A 62 24.63 29.35 22.75
CA LEU A 62 24.45 29.13 21.32
C LEU A 62 23.77 30.30 20.59
N LYS A 63 23.13 31.22 21.33
CA LYS A 63 22.46 32.42 20.78
C LYS A 63 21.52 32.14 19.61
N LEU A 64 20.82 31.00 19.64
CA LEU A 64 19.86 30.64 18.60
C LEU A 64 18.78 31.71 18.51
N GLU A 65 18.44 32.15 17.30
CA GLU A 65 17.41 33.19 17.07
C GLU A 65 16.06 32.82 17.70
N ARG A 66 15.77 31.52 17.83
CA ARG A 66 14.55 30.99 18.45
C ARG A 66 14.59 30.86 19.98
N LEU A 67 15.71 31.11 20.66
CA LEU A 67 15.79 31.02 22.14
C LEU A 67 15.23 32.24 22.86
N GLY A 68 15.29 33.41 22.21
CA GLY A 68 14.72 34.61 22.80
C GLY A 68 15.40 35.05 24.11
N ILE A 69 14.62 35.47 25.10
CA ILE A 69 15.11 35.76 26.48
C ILE A 69 15.23 34.44 27.27
N PHE A 70 16.43 34.17 27.80
CA PHE A 70 16.74 33.00 28.63
C PHE A 70 16.51 33.29 30.13
N GLN A 71 15.88 32.38 30.86
CA GLN A 71 15.80 32.41 32.33
C GLN A 71 16.43 31.15 32.93
N PHE A 72 17.45 31.33 33.78
CA PHE A 72 18.03 30.25 34.57
C PHE A 72 17.52 30.37 36.01
N LEU A 73 16.60 29.49 36.39
CA LEU A 73 15.88 29.53 37.67
C LEU A 73 16.22 28.35 38.59
N SER A 74 16.99 27.38 38.13
CA SER A 74 17.39 26.19 38.89
C SER A 74 18.14 26.52 40.17
N CYS A 75 18.07 25.65 41.18
CA CYS A 75 18.75 25.90 42.45
C CYS A 75 19.05 24.60 43.18
N THR A 76 20.31 24.44 43.58
CA THR A 76 20.80 23.27 44.32
C THR A 76 20.01 23.05 45.61
N GLY A 77 19.62 21.80 45.86
CA GLY A 77 18.94 21.37 47.08
C GLY A 77 17.44 21.68 47.16
N HIS A 78 16.85 22.27 46.12
CA HIS A 78 15.41 22.52 46.08
C HIS A 78 14.59 21.23 45.94
N VAL A 79 13.45 21.20 46.61
CA VAL A 79 12.35 20.22 46.42
C VAL A 79 11.23 20.83 45.56
N ALA A 80 10.25 20.04 45.13
CA ALA A 80 9.14 20.53 44.29
C ALA A 80 8.40 21.75 44.90
N ALA A 81 8.20 21.76 46.23
CA ALA A 81 7.61 22.90 46.94
C ALA A 81 8.43 24.20 46.81
N ASP A 82 9.77 24.10 46.76
CA ASP A 82 10.65 25.27 46.58
C ASP A 82 10.60 25.78 45.14
N VAL A 83 10.51 24.87 44.16
CA VAL A 83 10.33 25.23 42.73
C VAL A 83 9.05 26.07 42.58
N ARG A 84 7.94 25.59 43.15
CA ARG A 84 6.65 26.30 43.14
C ARG A 84 6.72 27.69 43.78
N LYS A 85 7.58 27.87 44.78
CA LYS A 85 7.69 29.09 45.56
C LYS A 85 8.66 30.12 44.97
N TYR A 86 9.78 29.66 44.41
CA TYR A 86 10.92 30.53 44.08
C TYR A 86 11.28 30.53 42.59
N GLN A 87 10.92 29.49 41.84
CA GLN A 87 11.45 29.28 40.49
C GLN A 87 10.39 29.41 39.40
N LEU A 88 9.19 29.94 39.71
CA LEU A 88 8.20 30.19 38.67
C LEU A 88 8.68 31.26 37.70
N PRO A 89 8.50 31.06 36.38
CA PRO A 89 8.90 32.06 35.39
C PRO A 89 8.18 33.40 35.61
N ASP A 90 8.88 34.52 35.38
CA ASP A 90 8.22 35.83 35.39
C ASP A 90 7.41 36.04 34.09
N TRP A 91 6.11 35.79 34.20
CA TRP A 91 5.15 35.97 33.09
C TRP A 91 4.69 37.44 32.89
N LYS A 92 4.95 38.35 33.84
CA LYS A 92 4.27 39.67 33.92
C LYS A 92 4.86 40.76 33.05
N SER A 93 5.99 40.52 32.41
CA SER A 93 6.68 41.54 31.59
C SER A 93 5.93 41.91 30.30
N GLY A 94 4.86 41.17 29.93
CA GLY A 94 4.11 41.39 28.68
C GLY A 94 4.83 40.85 27.43
N VAL A 95 5.75 39.90 27.62
CA VAL A 95 6.74 39.46 26.62
C VAL A 95 6.56 37.98 26.23
N VAL A 96 5.56 37.25 26.73
CA VAL A 96 5.41 35.81 26.46
C VAL A 96 3.99 35.46 26.05
N GLU A 97 3.81 34.99 24.80
CA GLU A 97 2.73 34.06 24.46
C GLU A 97 3.18 32.67 24.94
N THR A 98 2.54 32.15 25.98
CA THR A 98 2.97 30.97 26.75
C THR A 98 3.04 29.68 25.97
N ASP A 99 2.32 29.60 24.85
CA ASP A 99 2.24 28.39 24.04
C ASP A 99 3.53 28.13 23.25
N GLU A 100 4.41 29.14 23.15
CA GLU A 100 5.71 29.08 22.46
C GLU A 100 6.92 28.92 23.42
N ALA A 101 6.69 28.85 24.74
CA ALA A 101 7.78 28.74 25.72
C ALA A 101 8.20 27.27 25.94
N HIS A 102 9.51 27.01 26.01
CA HIS A 102 10.09 25.70 26.32
C HIS A 102 10.71 25.70 27.74
N LEU A 103 10.34 24.74 28.59
CA LEU A 103 10.83 24.61 29.97
C LEU A 103 11.52 23.29 30.21
N ALA A 104 12.81 23.31 30.53
CA ALA A 104 13.53 22.15 31.05
C ALA A 104 13.45 22.13 32.60
N LEU A 105 12.86 21.08 33.17
CA LEU A 105 12.62 20.91 34.60
C LEU A 105 13.26 19.62 35.13
N SER A 106 14.19 19.72 36.06
CA SER A 106 14.74 18.58 36.82
C SER A 106 14.30 18.65 38.28
N ILE A 107 13.29 17.88 38.71
CA ILE A 107 12.85 17.90 40.11
C ILE A 107 12.28 16.55 40.56
N GLY A 108 12.36 16.27 41.86
CA GLY A 108 11.81 15.06 42.49
C GLY A 108 12.85 14.22 43.26
N GLY A 109 14.14 14.31 42.90
CA GLY A 109 15.21 13.55 43.56
C GLY A 109 15.38 13.90 45.05
N ASN A 110 15.32 15.20 45.38
CA ASN A 110 15.37 15.66 46.77
C ASN A 110 14.08 15.35 47.55
N ASP A 111 12.93 15.37 46.86
CA ASP A 111 11.64 14.96 47.42
C ASP A 111 11.68 13.48 47.83
N LEU A 112 12.29 12.65 46.97
CA LEU A 112 12.59 11.23 47.18
C LEU A 112 13.77 10.96 48.13
N LYS A 113 14.36 11.98 48.76
CA LYS A 113 15.47 11.81 49.74
C LYS A 113 16.74 11.16 49.16
N PHE A 114 16.98 11.28 47.86
CA PHE A 114 18.11 10.64 47.22
C PHE A 114 19.48 11.18 47.69
N SER A 115 19.57 12.47 48.05
CA SER A 115 20.76 13.03 48.69
C SER A 115 21.11 12.35 50.01
N LYS A 116 20.10 11.93 50.80
CA LYS A 116 20.31 11.12 52.01
C LYS A 116 20.82 9.72 51.69
N TYR A 117 20.33 9.11 50.61
CA TYR A 117 20.82 7.81 50.16
C TYR A 117 22.31 7.85 49.85
N VAL A 118 22.77 8.86 49.10
CA VAL A 118 24.20 9.04 48.80
C VAL A 118 25.02 9.17 50.09
N MET A 119 24.58 10.01 51.02
CA MET A 119 25.25 10.19 52.32
C MET A 119 25.30 8.90 53.15
N ALA A 120 24.19 8.17 53.22
CA ALA A 120 24.04 7.03 54.12
C ALA A 120 24.61 5.73 53.56
N CYS A 121 24.35 5.45 52.28
CA CYS A 121 24.61 4.16 51.65
C CYS A 121 25.92 4.15 50.84
N LEU A 122 26.26 5.24 50.14
CA LEU A 122 27.48 5.29 49.32
C LEU A 122 28.68 5.81 50.11
N LEU A 123 28.47 6.87 50.87
CA LEU A 123 29.55 7.55 51.60
C LEU A 123 29.64 7.16 53.06
N GLY A 124 28.59 6.55 53.63
CA GLY A 124 28.56 6.09 55.02
C GLY A 124 28.82 7.19 56.05
N ILE A 125 28.37 8.43 55.79
CA ILE A 125 28.64 9.57 56.67
C ILE A 125 28.16 9.24 58.09
N PRO A 126 28.98 9.47 59.14
CA PRO A 126 28.56 9.19 60.50
C PRO A 126 27.24 9.88 60.88
N ARG A 127 26.47 9.25 61.78
CA ARG A 127 25.10 9.65 62.18
C ARG A 127 24.00 9.42 61.13
N THR A 128 24.29 8.77 60.00
CA THR A 128 23.28 8.31 59.02
C THR A 128 22.94 6.82 59.20
N ASN A 129 21.86 6.34 58.56
CA ASN A 129 21.44 4.94 58.61
C ASN A 129 20.88 4.48 57.25
N CYS A 130 21.70 3.74 56.49
CA CYS A 130 21.35 3.32 55.12
C CYS A 130 20.05 2.48 55.05
N PRO A 131 19.86 1.39 55.82
CA PRO A 131 18.62 0.62 55.78
C PRO A 131 17.36 1.44 56.07
N LYS A 132 17.44 2.38 57.03
CA LYS A 132 16.31 3.28 57.35
C LYS A 132 16.02 4.21 56.18
N THR A 133 17.06 4.79 55.58
CA THR A 133 16.91 5.67 54.41
C THR A 133 16.30 4.93 53.24
N ILE A 134 16.73 3.71 52.92
CA ILE A 134 16.12 2.91 51.86
C ILE A 134 14.62 2.71 52.14
N ALA A 135 14.24 2.29 53.35
CA ALA A 135 12.83 2.10 53.70
C ALA A 135 11.98 3.39 53.57
N GLU A 136 12.56 4.56 53.85
CA GLU A 136 11.89 5.85 53.63
C GLU A 136 11.67 6.14 52.14
N ILE A 137 12.66 5.84 51.28
CA ILE A 137 12.57 6.02 49.83
C ILE A 137 11.55 5.07 49.22
N GLU A 138 11.60 3.79 49.59
CA GLU A 138 10.66 2.76 49.13
C GLU A 138 9.22 3.17 49.40
N ASN A 139 8.93 3.67 50.61
CA ASN A 139 7.60 4.16 50.96
C ASN A 139 7.12 5.30 50.05
N LEU A 140 8.02 6.22 49.65
CA LEU A 140 7.70 7.32 48.74
C LEU A 140 7.51 6.86 47.29
N LEU A 141 8.28 5.87 46.82
CA LEU A 141 8.17 5.30 45.48
C LEU A 141 6.89 4.49 45.28
N GLU A 142 6.53 3.70 46.29
CA GLU A 142 5.37 2.80 46.25
C GLU A 142 4.09 3.48 46.74
N ASN A 143 4.20 4.63 47.40
CA ASN A 143 3.09 5.28 48.11
C ASN A 143 2.47 4.35 49.18
N SER A 144 3.30 3.61 49.89
CA SER A 144 2.88 2.55 50.82
C SER A 144 2.16 3.09 52.07
N ASP A 145 2.28 4.40 52.35
CA ASP A 145 1.54 5.13 53.39
C ASP A 145 0.25 5.81 52.89
N ASN A 146 -0.08 5.66 51.60
CA ASN A 146 -1.23 6.27 50.92
C ASN A 146 -1.29 7.81 51.00
N GLN A 147 -0.17 8.49 51.25
CA GLN A 147 -0.15 9.95 51.40
C GLN A 147 -0.02 10.72 50.08
N ASN A 148 0.34 10.07 48.97
CA ASN A 148 0.55 10.64 47.63
C ASN A 148 1.50 11.86 47.61
N THR A 149 2.45 11.95 48.54
CA THR A 149 3.24 13.17 48.80
C THR A 149 4.04 13.65 47.59
N LEU A 150 4.75 12.75 46.90
CA LEU A 150 5.51 13.09 45.69
C LEU A 150 4.58 13.56 44.56
N ARG A 151 3.48 12.82 44.33
CA ARG A 151 2.48 13.15 43.31
C ARG A 151 1.92 14.53 43.50
N GLU A 152 1.43 14.84 44.70
CA GLU A 152 0.81 16.13 45.01
C GLU A 152 1.80 17.29 44.82
N ALA A 153 3.05 17.09 45.23
CA ALA A 153 4.10 18.10 45.08
C ALA A 153 4.44 18.36 43.60
N LEU A 154 4.58 17.31 42.77
CA LEU A 154 4.84 17.45 41.33
C LEU A 154 3.64 18.06 40.59
N PHE A 155 2.41 17.65 40.92
CA PHE A 155 1.19 18.20 40.33
C PHE A 155 1.07 19.70 40.61
N ASP A 156 1.37 20.16 41.83
CA ASP A 156 1.33 21.59 42.18
C ASP A 156 2.39 22.40 41.40
N VAL A 157 3.58 21.82 41.15
CA VAL A 157 4.56 22.43 40.25
C VAL A 157 3.98 22.59 38.84
N TRP A 158 3.48 21.52 38.22
CA TRP A 158 2.99 21.56 36.83
C TRP A 158 1.79 22.49 36.65
N VAL A 159 0.83 22.45 37.58
CA VAL A 159 -0.29 23.41 37.60
C VAL A 159 0.23 24.84 37.80
N GLY A 160 1.26 25.03 38.65
CA GLY A 160 1.89 26.33 38.87
C GLY A 160 2.61 26.92 37.65
N LEU A 161 3.01 26.09 36.69
CA LEU A 161 3.62 26.54 35.42
C LEU A 161 2.60 27.09 34.42
N GLN A 162 1.30 26.86 34.66
CA GLN A 162 0.24 27.47 33.88
C GLN A 162 0.18 28.98 34.12
N ASN A 163 0.11 29.76 33.04
CA ASN A 163 0.01 31.22 33.17
C ASN A 163 -1.43 31.65 33.50
N SER A 164 -1.65 32.11 34.74
CA SER A 164 -2.95 32.60 35.20
C SER A 164 -3.30 34.03 34.77
N TYR A 165 -2.40 34.78 34.13
CA TYR A 165 -2.58 36.20 33.79
C TYR A 165 -3.41 36.44 32.51
N TRP A 166 -3.45 35.49 31.57
CA TRP A 166 -4.12 35.62 30.27
C TRP A 166 -5.48 34.90 30.20
N ARG A 167 -6.35 35.12 31.20
CA ARG A 167 -7.73 34.61 31.19
C ARG A 167 -8.64 35.44 30.27
N ASP A 168 -8.31 35.53 28.98
CA ASP A 168 -9.23 36.04 27.97
C ASP A 168 -9.93 34.85 27.30
N GLY A 169 -11.14 34.52 27.79
CA GLY A 169 -12.08 33.61 27.12
C GLY A 169 -11.57 32.19 26.87
N TRP A 170 -11.90 31.26 27.77
CA TRP A 170 -11.84 29.79 27.60
C TRP A 170 -10.50 29.12 27.20
N LYS A 171 -9.47 29.85 26.76
CA LYS A 171 -8.17 29.30 26.40
C LYS A 171 -7.18 29.43 27.56
N GLN A 172 -6.68 28.28 27.99
CA GLN A 172 -5.56 28.17 28.91
C GLN A 172 -4.27 28.01 28.11
N HIS A 173 -3.19 28.55 28.65
CA HIS A 173 -2.01 28.94 27.92
C HIS A 173 -0.82 28.22 28.58
N ILE A 174 -0.32 27.17 27.93
CA ILE A 174 0.52 26.11 28.55
C ILE A 174 1.82 25.94 27.76
N PRO A 175 2.97 26.06 28.44
CA PRO A 175 4.25 25.91 27.77
C PRO A 175 4.61 24.45 27.51
N HIS A 176 5.60 24.23 26.64
CA HIS A 176 6.20 22.91 26.41
C HIS A 176 7.16 22.56 27.55
N ILE A 177 6.81 21.57 28.36
CA ILE A 177 7.57 21.15 29.54
C ILE A 177 8.33 19.86 29.22
N LEU A 178 9.65 19.89 29.36
CA LEU A 178 10.50 18.70 29.33
C LEU A 178 10.98 18.43 30.76
N HIS A 179 10.40 17.42 31.38
CA HIS A 179 10.79 16.96 32.70
C HIS A 179 11.94 15.96 32.57
N THR A 180 13.13 16.34 33.03
CA THR A 180 14.32 15.51 32.89
C THR A 180 14.46 14.54 34.07
N GLY A 181 14.83 13.29 33.78
CA GLY A 181 15.19 12.29 34.77
C GLY A 181 16.64 12.39 35.25
N TYR A 182 17.03 11.47 36.12
CA TYR A 182 18.36 11.40 36.72
C TYR A 182 19.15 10.20 36.15
N PRO A 183 20.46 10.32 35.88
CA PRO A 183 21.27 9.22 35.36
C PRO A 183 21.70 8.24 36.46
N THR A 184 21.72 6.93 36.17
CA THR A 184 22.28 5.93 37.09
C THR A 184 23.81 6.05 37.23
N PHE A 185 24.36 5.60 38.36
CA PHE A 185 25.73 5.99 38.76
C PHE A 185 26.81 5.00 38.38
N PHE A 186 26.50 3.71 38.31
CA PHE A 186 27.52 2.66 38.26
C PHE A 186 27.35 1.73 37.07
N ALA A 187 28.45 1.25 36.48
CA ALA A 187 28.45 0.00 35.74
C ALA A 187 28.35 -1.16 36.74
N THR A 188 27.41 -2.09 36.52
CA THR A 188 27.06 -3.13 37.51
C THR A 188 27.82 -4.45 37.31
N SER A 189 28.31 -4.74 36.10
CA SER A 189 28.86 -6.05 35.71
C SER A 189 30.37 -6.24 35.97
N THR A 190 31.07 -5.26 36.55
CA THR A 190 32.53 -5.27 36.64
C THR A 190 33.04 -5.75 38.00
N ASP A 191 33.95 -6.74 38.04
CA ASP A 191 34.45 -7.27 39.31
C ASP A 191 35.44 -6.35 40.05
N HIS A 192 36.16 -5.49 39.32
CA HIS A 192 37.24 -4.67 39.88
C HIS A 192 36.74 -3.70 40.97
N CYS A 193 35.50 -3.22 40.85
CA CYS A 193 34.93 -2.25 41.78
C CYS A 193 34.49 -2.87 43.11
N ASN A 194 34.31 -4.20 43.18
CA ASN A 194 33.76 -4.89 44.36
C ASN A 194 34.58 -4.69 45.63
N ASN A 195 35.87 -4.39 45.50
CA ASN A 195 36.81 -4.18 46.62
C ASN A 195 37.24 -2.72 46.78
N VAL A 196 36.56 -1.78 46.10
CA VAL A 196 36.85 -0.34 46.15
C VAL A 196 35.89 0.35 47.13
N ARG A 197 36.34 1.44 47.75
CA ARG A 197 35.51 2.35 48.54
C ARG A 197 35.52 3.74 47.93
N ILE A 198 34.41 4.47 48.05
CA ILE A 198 34.39 5.89 47.73
C ILE A 198 35.05 6.65 48.89
N SER A 199 36.08 7.45 48.58
CA SER A 199 36.82 8.22 49.56
C SER A 199 36.77 9.72 49.25
N ALA A 200 36.91 10.53 50.29
CA ALA A 200 37.11 11.97 50.23
C ALA A 200 38.50 12.31 50.81
N GLY A 201 39.54 12.27 49.98
CA GLY A 201 40.92 12.32 50.47
C GLY A 201 41.21 11.11 51.38
N ASN A 202 41.65 11.34 52.62
CA ASN A 202 41.93 10.29 53.61
C ASN A 202 40.67 9.77 54.34
N LEU A 203 39.50 10.36 54.10
CA LEU A 203 38.26 9.95 54.76
C LEU A 203 37.59 8.81 53.99
N VAL A 204 37.43 7.68 54.66
CA VAL A 204 36.79 6.47 54.13
C VAL A 204 35.77 5.97 55.16
N PHE A 205 34.52 6.46 55.06
CA PHE A 205 33.43 5.99 55.94
C PHE A 205 32.52 4.95 55.25
N GLY A 206 32.40 5.04 53.92
CA GLY A 206 31.46 4.26 53.12
C GLY A 206 31.81 2.78 53.01
N PRO A 207 30.82 1.92 52.69
CA PRO A 207 31.02 0.50 52.44
C PRO A 207 31.88 0.26 51.18
N PHE A 208 32.25 -1.00 50.95
CA PHE A 208 32.76 -1.40 49.65
C PHE A 208 31.67 -1.25 48.59
N VAL A 209 32.04 -0.79 47.39
CA VAL A 209 31.16 -0.59 46.23
C VAL A 209 30.93 -1.93 45.53
N THR A 210 30.34 -2.86 46.28
CA THR A 210 29.99 -4.20 45.79
C THR A 210 29.00 -4.14 44.63
N GLU A 211 28.97 -5.17 43.79
CA GLU A 211 27.98 -5.37 42.74
C GLU A 211 26.55 -5.16 43.25
N ALA A 212 26.21 -5.76 44.40
CA ALA A 212 24.89 -5.59 45.02
C ALA A 212 24.56 -4.14 45.36
N LEU A 213 25.53 -3.37 45.89
CA LEU A 213 25.33 -1.94 46.19
C LEU A 213 25.17 -1.11 44.91
N ARG A 214 25.91 -1.44 43.85
CA ARG A 214 25.79 -0.77 42.54
C ARG A 214 24.45 -1.02 41.90
N GLN A 215 24.01 -2.28 41.86
CA GLN A 215 22.69 -2.69 41.37
C GLN A 215 21.57 -1.99 42.15
N GLN A 216 21.61 -2.05 43.49
CA GLN A 216 20.63 -1.37 44.34
C GLN A 216 20.56 0.13 44.08
N THR A 217 21.71 0.78 43.88
CA THR A 217 21.75 2.23 43.64
C THR A 217 21.12 2.59 42.31
N ASN A 218 21.47 1.87 41.24
CA ASN A 218 20.91 2.13 39.91
C ASN A 218 19.41 1.81 39.86
N GLU A 219 18.99 0.71 40.46
CA GLU A 219 17.58 0.32 40.57
C GLU A 219 16.75 1.41 41.26
N LEU A 220 17.26 2.01 42.34
CA LEU A 220 16.58 3.13 43.00
C LEU A 220 16.44 4.36 42.09
N VAL A 221 17.43 4.65 41.25
CA VAL A 221 17.36 5.75 40.26
C VAL A 221 16.32 5.44 39.19
N ASP A 222 16.34 4.23 38.62
CA ASP A 222 15.40 3.82 37.57
C ASP A 222 13.95 3.84 38.06
N ARG A 223 13.73 3.36 39.29
CA ARG A 223 12.41 3.40 39.94
C ARG A 223 11.97 4.82 40.27
N ALA A 224 12.89 5.70 40.65
CA ALA A 224 12.60 7.12 40.85
C ALA A 224 12.16 7.80 39.53
N ASN A 225 12.91 7.61 38.45
CA ASN A 225 12.57 8.12 37.12
C ASN A 225 11.21 7.60 36.65
N THR A 226 11.01 6.27 36.74
CA THR A 226 9.75 5.62 36.39
C THR A 226 8.58 6.20 37.19
N ARG A 227 8.76 6.45 38.50
CA ARG A 227 7.70 7.04 39.32
C ARG A 227 7.35 8.45 38.87
N ILE A 228 8.35 9.30 38.63
CA ILE A 228 8.13 10.68 38.18
C ILE A 228 7.41 10.70 36.82
N PHE A 229 7.83 9.85 35.88
CA PHE A 229 7.15 9.68 34.60
C PHE A 229 5.70 9.28 34.76
N LEU A 230 5.42 8.24 35.57
CA LEU A 230 4.05 7.75 35.77
C LEU A 230 3.14 8.85 36.33
N GLU A 231 3.64 9.67 37.25
CA GLU A 231 2.87 10.81 37.75
C GLU A 231 2.60 11.85 36.67
N MET A 232 3.59 12.15 35.82
CA MET A 232 3.44 13.09 34.71
C MET A 232 2.42 12.57 33.68
N TYR A 233 2.53 11.30 33.31
CA TYR A 233 1.62 10.66 32.36
C TYR A 233 0.19 10.60 32.91
N ASN A 234 0.01 10.21 34.19
CA ASN A 234 -1.28 10.22 34.86
C ASN A 234 -1.88 11.64 34.96
N PHE A 235 -1.05 12.66 35.14
CA PHE A 235 -1.48 14.06 35.12
C PHE A 235 -2.10 14.43 33.78
N GLN A 236 -1.40 14.16 32.67
CA GLN A 236 -1.85 14.49 31.31
C GLN A 236 -3.09 13.69 30.89
N LEU A 237 -3.21 12.42 31.30
CA LEU A 237 -4.38 11.61 30.97
C LEU A 237 -5.62 11.95 31.81
N SER A 238 -5.45 12.64 32.93
CA SER A 238 -6.58 13.02 33.78
C SER A 238 -7.61 13.85 32.99
N SER A 239 -8.90 13.65 33.27
CA SER A 239 -9.97 14.46 32.67
C SER A 239 -9.95 15.91 33.14
N VAL A 240 -9.18 16.21 34.20
CA VAL A 240 -9.09 17.53 34.83
C VAL A 240 -7.99 18.38 34.20
N HIS A 241 -6.91 17.77 33.72
CA HIS A 241 -5.74 18.45 33.17
C HIS A 241 -5.47 18.06 31.70
N TRP A 242 -6.52 17.78 30.95
CA TRP A 242 -6.45 17.35 29.55
C TRP A 242 -5.74 18.37 28.66
N GLU A 243 -5.72 19.65 29.07
CA GLU A 243 -5.04 20.75 28.39
C GLU A 243 -3.51 20.60 28.37
N PHE A 244 -2.92 19.77 29.24
CA PHE A 244 -1.48 19.46 29.25
C PHE A 244 -1.10 18.28 28.31
N ARG A 245 -2.07 17.62 27.67
CA ARG A 245 -1.80 16.54 26.70
C ARG A 245 -1.00 17.06 25.52
N GLY A 246 0.09 16.38 25.16
CA GLY A 246 0.98 16.85 24.09
C GLY A 246 1.90 18.01 24.46
N LYS A 247 1.81 18.54 25.69
CA LYS A 247 2.60 19.69 26.16
C LYS A 247 3.68 19.33 27.17
N MET A 248 3.65 18.12 27.72
CA MET A 248 4.68 17.64 28.66
C MET A 248 5.33 16.38 28.13
N GLN A 249 6.63 16.28 28.33
CA GLN A 249 7.47 15.16 27.94
C GLN A 249 8.39 14.81 29.11
N PHE A 250 8.71 13.54 29.27
CA PHE A 250 9.70 13.07 30.24
C PHE A 250 10.90 12.53 29.49
N ASP A 251 12.08 12.88 29.97
CA ASP A 251 13.34 12.53 29.35
C ASP A 251 14.15 11.60 30.24
N GLU A 252 14.36 10.36 29.81
CA GLU A 252 15.18 9.41 30.53
C GLU A 252 16.62 9.40 29.98
N PHE A 253 17.53 10.07 30.71
CA PHE A 253 18.94 10.18 30.31
C PHE A 253 19.78 8.93 30.54
N ASN A 254 19.22 7.86 31.08
CA ASN A 254 20.01 6.72 31.52
C ASN A 254 20.87 6.15 30.40
N ALA A 255 20.33 5.94 29.22
CA ALA A 255 21.09 5.33 28.15
C ALA A 255 22.24 6.22 27.62
N LEU A 256 22.14 7.55 27.73
CA LEU A 256 23.24 8.48 27.40
C LEU A 256 24.48 8.30 28.28
N TRP A 257 24.34 7.65 29.44
CA TRP A 257 25.43 7.44 30.40
C TRP A 257 26.16 6.11 30.21
N ASN A 258 25.76 5.25 29.27
CA ASN A 258 26.44 3.97 29.04
C ASN A 258 27.89 4.21 28.59
N GLY A 259 28.86 3.56 29.26
CA GLY A 259 30.28 3.79 29.00
C GLY A 259 30.85 5.05 29.69
N HIS A 260 30.05 5.75 30.49
CA HIS A 260 30.44 6.99 31.18
C HIS A 260 30.15 6.97 32.69
N ARG A 261 29.77 5.81 33.23
CA ARG A 261 29.44 5.62 34.65
C ARG A 261 30.68 5.42 35.53
N LEU A 262 30.48 5.40 36.84
CA LEU A 262 31.49 4.91 37.78
C LEU A 262 31.66 3.39 37.62
N CYS A 263 32.84 2.86 37.93
CA CYS A 263 33.15 1.42 37.84
C CYS A 263 33.05 0.79 36.43
N GLU A 264 33.07 1.59 35.36
CA GLU A 264 33.12 1.08 33.98
C GLU A 264 34.35 0.20 33.74
N GLU A 265 34.30 -0.72 32.77
CA GLU A 265 35.37 -1.71 32.55
C GLU A 265 36.76 -1.07 32.32
N PHE A 266 36.81 0.10 31.69
CA PHE A 266 38.05 0.84 31.45
C PHE A 266 38.64 1.52 32.70
N VAL A 267 37.89 1.58 33.81
CA VAL A 267 38.36 2.13 35.09
C VAL A 267 39.31 1.14 35.75
N LYS A 268 40.59 1.52 35.84
CA LYS A 268 41.65 0.64 36.37
C LYS A 268 41.86 0.76 37.88
N ASP A 269 41.63 1.95 38.45
CA ASP A 269 41.88 2.27 39.85
C ASP A 269 40.71 3.06 40.46
N GLY A 270 40.29 2.68 41.67
CA GLY A 270 39.19 3.35 42.36
C GLY A 270 37.83 3.17 41.66
N VAL A 271 36.93 4.12 41.86
CA VAL A 271 35.58 4.12 41.23
C VAL A 271 35.54 4.93 39.93
N GLY A 272 36.61 5.65 39.57
CA GLY A 272 36.74 6.33 38.28
C GLY A 272 36.51 7.84 38.27
N PHE A 273 36.30 8.54 39.40
CA PHE A 273 36.02 10.00 39.39
C PHE A 273 37.07 10.87 38.66
N SER A 274 38.35 10.49 38.74
CA SER A 274 39.45 11.19 38.07
C SER A 274 39.61 10.83 36.59
N ASN A 275 38.86 9.84 36.10
CA ASN A 275 38.88 9.47 34.69
C ASN A 275 38.06 10.50 33.89
N PRO A 276 38.60 11.06 32.79
CA PRO A 276 37.87 12.02 31.95
C PRO A 276 36.62 11.43 31.29
N ASP A 277 36.63 10.14 30.97
CA ASP A 277 35.51 9.44 30.32
C ASP A 277 34.39 9.10 31.31
N VAL A 278 34.62 9.25 32.61
CA VAL A 278 33.56 9.14 33.63
C VAL A 278 32.95 10.52 33.87
N TRP A 279 31.64 10.64 33.66
CA TRP A 279 30.94 11.93 33.66
C TRP A 279 30.42 12.39 35.02
N PHE A 280 30.79 11.73 36.11
CA PHE A 280 30.43 12.14 37.47
C PHE A 280 31.57 12.85 38.19
N LEU A 281 31.25 13.94 38.89
CA LEU A 281 32.17 14.67 39.74
C LEU A 281 32.42 13.92 41.06
N GLY A 282 33.69 13.77 41.42
CA GLY A 282 34.11 13.28 42.72
C GLY A 282 34.28 14.40 43.75
N ILE A 283 34.44 14.01 45.02
CA ILE A 283 34.73 14.95 46.10
C ILE A 283 36.13 15.54 45.87
N ALA A 284 36.22 16.87 45.81
CA ALA A 284 37.47 17.62 45.59
C ALA A 284 38.23 17.23 44.29
N GLN A 285 37.53 16.73 43.26
CA GLN A 285 38.10 16.45 41.94
C GLN A 285 37.78 17.59 40.95
N PRO A 286 38.71 17.98 40.06
CA PRO A 286 38.46 19.02 39.06
C PRO A 286 37.48 18.55 37.99
N ASP A 287 36.81 19.51 37.36
CA ASP A 287 36.09 19.27 36.10
C ASP A 287 37.10 19.30 34.94
N SER A 288 36.88 18.50 33.90
CA SER A 288 37.89 18.25 32.86
C SER A 288 38.11 19.42 31.89
N GLU A 289 37.24 20.44 31.87
CA GLU A 289 37.19 21.49 30.82
C GLU A 289 37.29 22.95 31.30
N GLY A 290 37.57 23.23 32.60
CA GLY A 290 37.60 24.62 33.11
C GLY A 290 38.65 24.87 34.19
N PRO A 291 39.05 26.15 34.43
CA PRO A 291 39.91 26.47 35.56
C PRO A 291 39.18 26.17 36.88
N ASP A 292 39.91 25.64 37.87
CA ASP A 292 39.41 25.38 39.22
C ASP A 292 38.63 26.59 39.76
N VAL A 293 37.46 26.33 40.35
CA VAL A 293 36.84 27.28 41.27
C VAL A 293 37.85 27.51 42.40
N THR A 294 38.41 28.71 42.46
CA THR A 294 39.44 29.04 43.46
C THR A 294 38.84 28.91 44.85
N ALA A 295 39.44 28.02 45.64
CA ALA A 295 39.11 27.67 47.02
C ALA A 295 39.08 28.82 48.05
N SER A 296 39.12 30.08 47.64
CA SER A 296 39.56 31.19 48.50
C SER A 296 38.52 31.73 49.47
N ASP A 297 37.23 31.42 49.32
CA ASP A 297 36.18 32.01 50.16
C ASP A 297 35.21 31.01 50.83
N ALA A 298 35.46 29.69 50.73
CA ALA A 298 34.59 28.69 51.33
C ALA A 298 34.85 28.52 52.85
N PRO A 299 33.82 28.58 53.71
CA PRO A 299 34.00 28.28 55.14
C PRO A 299 34.46 26.82 55.33
N SER A 300 35.59 26.67 56.03
CA SER A 300 36.03 25.39 56.61
C SER A 300 34.90 24.80 57.48
N TYR A 301 34.85 23.47 57.63
CA TYR A 301 33.92 22.80 58.54
C TYR A 301 33.98 23.35 59.98
N ALA A 302 35.11 23.95 60.37
CA ALA A 302 35.28 24.63 61.66
C ALA A 302 34.36 25.85 61.84
N ALA A 303 33.79 26.40 60.76
CA ALA A 303 32.85 27.52 60.77
C ALA A 303 31.37 27.09 60.76
N VAL A 304 31.07 25.78 60.69
CA VAL A 304 29.69 25.26 60.72
C VAL A 304 29.17 25.30 62.17
N ASP A 305 28.11 26.07 62.42
CA ASP A 305 27.43 26.06 63.72
C ASP A 305 26.62 24.77 63.90
N THR A 306 27.21 23.83 64.64
CA THR A 306 26.60 22.52 64.97
C THR A 306 25.25 22.60 65.68
N LYS A 307 24.85 23.75 66.24
CA LYS A 307 23.54 23.92 66.89
C LYS A 307 22.43 24.30 65.93
N THR A 308 22.76 24.97 64.83
CA THR A 308 21.78 25.57 63.90
C THR A 308 21.89 25.03 62.48
N CYS A 309 22.91 24.22 62.19
CA CYS A 309 23.07 23.60 60.88
C CYS A 309 21.96 22.59 60.55
N ASP A 310 21.61 22.51 59.26
CA ASP A 310 20.50 21.73 58.71
C ASP A 310 20.99 20.36 58.24
N GLU A 311 20.82 19.33 59.06
CA GLU A 311 21.19 17.94 58.72
C GLU A 311 20.20 17.26 57.75
N GLU A 312 19.07 17.92 57.49
CA GLU A 312 17.97 17.44 56.66
C GLU A 312 17.88 18.21 55.33
N SER A 313 18.89 19.04 55.02
CA SER A 313 18.91 19.84 53.81
C SER A 313 18.88 18.98 52.56
N GLY A 314 18.09 19.41 51.56
CA GLY A 314 18.16 18.86 50.21
C GLY A 314 19.51 19.16 49.53
N ASP A 315 20.20 20.22 49.97
CA ASP A 315 21.59 20.46 49.60
C ASP A 315 22.50 19.47 50.33
N TYR A 316 22.95 18.48 49.55
CA TYR A 316 23.86 17.45 50.00
C TYR A 316 25.09 18.01 50.74
N GLY A 317 25.67 19.12 50.27
CA GLY A 317 26.88 19.68 50.89
C GLY A 317 26.63 20.32 52.25
N VAL A 318 25.50 21.01 52.38
CA VAL A 318 25.06 21.58 53.67
C VAL A 318 24.78 20.48 54.69
N ALA A 319 24.04 19.44 54.29
CA ALA A 319 23.69 18.33 55.17
C ALA A 319 24.94 17.52 55.58
N ALA A 320 25.80 17.16 54.62
CA ALA A 320 27.05 16.43 54.89
C ALA A 320 27.98 17.23 55.80
N GLY A 321 28.16 18.52 55.55
CA GLY A 321 28.97 19.41 56.39
C GLY A 321 28.46 19.49 57.83
N CYS A 322 27.13 19.57 58.01
CA CYS A 322 26.50 19.58 59.33
C CYS A 322 26.72 18.26 60.10
N LEU A 323 26.49 17.12 59.44
CA LEU A 323 26.65 15.79 60.02
C LEU A 323 28.10 15.52 60.44
N ILE A 324 29.07 15.86 59.58
CA ILE A 324 30.50 15.69 59.86
C ILE A 324 30.95 16.61 60.99
N ALA A 325 30.51 17.88 61.00
CA ALA A 325 30.85 18.83 62.07
C ALA A 325 30.31 18.36 63.43
N LYS A 326 29.07 17.83 63.48
CA LYS A 326 28.50 17.24 64.69
C LYS A 326 29.24 15.97 65.12
N TYR A 327 29.62 15.10 64.19
CA TYR A 327 30.40 13.91 64.51
C TYR A 327 31.79 14.24 65.07
N LYS A 328 32.48 15.24 64.52
CA LYS A 328 33.75 15.75 65.05
C LYS A 328 33.61 16.36 66.45
N LEU A 329 32.49 17.04 66.72
CA LEU A 329 32.17 17.53 68.07
C LEU A 329 32.00 16.37 69.07
N GLU A 330 31.39 15.27 68.65
CA GLU A 330 31.23 14.05 69.44
C GLU A 330 32.53 13.22 69.56
N ASN A 331 33.44 13.36 68.59
CA ASN A 331 34.69 12.60 68.48
C ASN A 331 35.90 13.55 68.25
N PRO A 332 36.39 14.22 69.30
CA PRO A 332 37.41 15.28 69.16
C PRO A 332 38.72 14.81 68.52
N ASP A 333 39.09 13.54 68.68
CA ASP A 333 40.32 12.94 68.15
C ASP A 333 40.22 12.57 66.66
N PHE A 334 39.03 12.68 66.05
CA PHE A 334 38.81 12.33 64.66
C PHE A 334 39.50 13.32 63.70
N ASP A 335 40.63 12.95 63.11
CA ASP A 335 41.35 13.84 62.18
C ASP A 335 40.60 13.97 60.85
N LEU A 336 40.24 15.21 60.49
CA LEU A 336 39.55 15.55 59.25
C LEU A 336 40.52 15.95 58.12
N GLY A 337 41.82 16.10 58.40
CA GLY A 337 42.81 16.64 57.46
C GLY A 337 42.55 18.10 57.04
N ASP A 338 43.15 18.52 55.91
CA ASP A 338 43.00 19.85 55.28
C ASP A 338 41.66 20.04 54.53
N LEU A 339 40.64 19.27 54.88
CA LEU A 339 39.42 19.18 54.09
C LEU A 339 38.53 20.42 54.23
N VAL A 340 38.38 21.20 53.15
CA VAL A 340 37.39 22.28 53.06
C VAL A 340 36.07 21.68 52.54
N LEU A 341 35.12 21.44 53.44
CA LEU A 341 34.01 20.52 53.20
C LEU A 341 32.79 21.14 52.50
N ALA A 342 32.48 22.42 52.72
CA ALA A 342 31.13 22.91 52.40
C ALA A 342 30.85 23.04 50.89
N GLU A 343 31.82 23.47 50.09
CA GLU A 343 31.57 23.83 48.68
C GLU A 343 31.97 22.71 47.70
N TRP A 344 33.05 21.97 47.98
CA TRP A 344 33.51 20.87 47.11
C TRP A 344 32.70 19.59 47.23
N ILE A 345 32.02 19.39 48.36
CA ILE A 345 31.21 18.19 48.54
C ILE A 345 29.89 18.36 47.79
N THR A 346 29.32 19.58 47.71
CA THR A 346 28.05 19.87 47.01
C THR A 346 27.99 19.34 45.57
N LYS A 347 29.13 19.25 44.87
CA LYS A 347 29.21 18.73 43.49
C LYS A 347 29.34 17.20 43.37
N ALA A 348 29.56 16.47 44.45
CA ALA A 348 29.79 15.02 44.38
C ALA A 348 28.60 14.30 43.75
N PHE A 349 28.86 13.32 42.88
CA PHE A 349 27.86 12.58 42.09
C PHE A 349 27.04 13.42 41.09
N HIS A 350 27.36 14.69 40.89
CA HIS A 350 26.72 15.50 39.85
C HIS A 350 27.45 15.35 38.51
N PRO A 351 26.79 15.63 37.37
CA PRO A 351 27.44 15.57 36.06
C PRO A 351 28.61 16.59 35.95
N LYS A 352 29.69 16.17 35.28
CA LYS A 352 30.74 17.06 34.74
C LYS A 352 30.18 17.92 33.60
N SER A 353 30.93 18.94 33.17
CA SER A 353 30.54 19.75 32.00
C SER A 353 30.30 18.90 30.74
N ALA A 354 31.07 17.81 30.58
CA ALA A 354 30.90 16.85 29.47
C ALA A 354 29.52 16.16 29.51
N GLY A 355 29.11 15.61 30.66
CA GLY A 355 27.79 15.00 30.82
C GLY A 355 26.65 16.01 30.67
N PHE A 356 26.83 17.24 31.14
CA PHE A 356 25.89 18.33 30.87
C PHE A 356 25.83 18.74 29.39
N SER A 357 26.92 18.58 28.64
CA SER A 357 26.90 18.81 27.19
C SER A 357 26.05 17.77 26.47
N ALA A 358 26.12 16.50 26.89
CA ALA A 358 25.25 15.46 26.37
C ALA A 358 23.76 15.76 26.66
N ILE A 359 23.42 16.19 27.88
CA ILE A 359 22.06 16.65 28.21
C ILE A 359 21.64 17.84 27.35
N LYS A 360 22.53 18.83 27.18
CA LYS A 360 22.29 20.01 26.34
C LYS A 360 21.97 19.62 24.90
N ASP A 361 22.74 18.69 24.31
CA ASP A 361 22.51 18.24 22.93
C ASP A 361 21.17 17.51 22.79
N ASP A 362 20.76 16.72 23.78
CA ASP A 362 19.46 16.06 23.79
C ASP A 362 18.27 17.04 23.92
N ILE A 363 18.35 17.98 24.86
CA ILE A 363 17.33 19.04 25.03
C ILE A 363 17.18 19.87 23.74
N LEU A 364 18.29 20.25 23.10
CA LEU A 364 18.27 20.99 21.84
C LEU A 364 17.62 20.21 20.70
N LYS A 365 17.83 18.90 20.66
CA LYS A 365 17.22 18.03 19.66
C LYS A 365 15.70 17.99 19.80
N ARG A 366 15.21 17.87 21.03
CA ARG A 366 13.78 17.82 21.37
C ARG A 366 13.04 19.11 21.04
N TYR A 367 13.66 20.25 21.30
CA TYR A 367 13.00 21.54 21.14
C TYR A 367 13.30 22.28 19.83
N TRP A 368 14.48 22.09 19.21
CA TRP A 368 14.95 22.96 18.13
C TRP A 368 15.40 22.28 16.83
N THR A 369 15.89 21.03 16.83
CA THR A 369 16.56 20.47 15.63
C THR A 369 15.97 19.21 15.00
N GLY A 370 14.99 18.52 15.59
CA GLY A 370 14.49 17.26 15.04
C GLY A 370 13.13 17.33 14.35
N LYS A 371 13.07 17.13 13.02
CA LYS A 371 11.97 16.32 12.47
C LYS A 371 12.27 14.89 12.95
N ALA A 372 11.46 14.36 13.86
CA ALA A 372 11.57 12.97 14.27
C ALA A 372 11.51 12.08 13.01
N ALA A 373 12.43 11.13 12.88
CA ALA A 373 12.37 10.13 11.81
C ALA A 373 11.02 9.40 11.90
N ASN A 374 10.45 9.03 10.76
CA ASN A 374 9.30 8.14 10.76
C ASN A 374 9.74 6.81 11.38
N LEU A 375 8.92 6.21 12.23
CA LEU A 375 9.21 4.93 12.86
C LEU A 375 8.36 3.85 12.20
N ARG A 376 9.03 2.82 11.66
CA ARG A 376 8.42 1.54 11.33
C ARG A 376 8.82 0.56 12.42
N VAL A 377 7.91 0.36 13.37
CA VAL A 377 8.19 -0.35 14.62
C VAL A 377 7.67 -1.78 14.52
N LEU A 378 8.58 -2.74 14.67
CA LEU A 378 8.23 -4.14 14.83
C LEU A 378 8.21 -4.51 16.32
N SER A 379 7.04 -4.78 16.87
CA SER A 379 6.90 -5.37 18.21
C SER A 379 6.93 -6.90 18.10
N LEU A 380 8.09 -7.52 18.31
CA LEU A 380 8.34 -8.95 18.15
C LEU A 380 8.45 -9.64 19.51
N GLY A 381 7.58 -10.60 19.79
CA GLY A 381 7.66 -11.27 21.09
C GLY A 381 6.61 -12.34 21.39
N ASP A 382 6.54 -12.69 22.67
CA ASP A 382 5.63 -13.71 23.22
C ASP A 382 4.28 -13.11 23.69
N SER A 383 3.62 -13.77 24.64
CA SER A 383 2.33 -13.38 25.21
C SER A 383 2.30 -11.98 25.81
N ILE A 384 3.44 -11.49 26.32
CA ILE A 384 3.53 -10.14 26.91
C ILE A 384 3.51 -9.08 25.79
N THR A 385 4.12 -9.35 24.63
CA THR A 385 3.97 -8.49 23.45
C THR A 385 2.58 -8.61 22.81
N TYR A 386 1.99 -9.81 22.82
CA TYR A 386 0.59 -10.01 22.41
C TYR A 386 -0.37 -9.15 23.24
N GLY A 387 -0.11 -9.02 24.55
CA GLY A 387 -0.91 -8.22 25.48
C GLY A 387 -1.83 -9.05 26.38
N THR A 388 -1.46 -10.31 26.64
CA THR A 388 -2.19 -11.22 27.52
C THR A 388 -2.36 -10.61 28.92
N ALA A 389 -3.54 -10.80 29.52
CA ALA A 389 -3.97 -10.19 30.79
C ALA A 389 -4.18 -8.66 30.79
N SER A 390 -3.96 -7.97 29.67
CA SER A 390 -4.46 -6.59 29.51
C SER A 390 -5.97 -6.60 29.20
N SER A 391 -6.74 -5.71 29.83
CA SER A 391 -8.20 -5.65 29.65
C SER A 391 -8.63 -5.21 28.25
N ASP A 392 -7.75 -4.50 27.53
CA ASP A 392 -7.98 -3.98 26.18
C ASP A 392 -7.27 -4.80 25.09
N GLY A 393 -6.53 -5.86 25.48
CA GLY A 393 -5.76 -6.69 24.57
C GLY A 393 -4.58 -6.01 23.87
N THR A 394 -4.13 -4.83 24.31
CA THR A 394 -3.03 -4.09 23.65
C THR A 394 -1.67 -4.28 24.32
N GLY A 395 -1.64 -4.73 25.59
CA GLY A 395 -0.41 -4.86 26.37
C GLY A 395 0.28 -3.50 26.56
N TYR A 396 1.59 -3.43 26.31
CA TYR A 396 2.34 -2.16 26.36
C TYR A 396 2.19 -1.31 25.08
N ARG A 397 1.65 -1.88 23.99
CA ARG A 397 1.74 -1.30 22.64
C ARG A 397 0.96 0.01 22.51
N ALA A 398 -0.22 0.10 23.12
CA ALA A 398 -1.03 1.32 23.11
C ALA A 398 -0.32 2.49 23.82
N ASP A 399 0.08 2.29 25.07
CA ASP A 399 0.78 3.31 25.86
C ASP A 399 2.11 3.71 25.19
N PHE A 400 2.80 2.77 24.53
CA PHE A 400 4.03 3.04 23.77
C PHE A 400 3.78 3.90 22.52
N TYR A 401 2.76 3.56 21.73
CA TYR A 401 2.36 4.32 20.55
C TYR A 401 1.95 5.75 20.94
N ASP A 402 1.15 5.89 22.00
CA ASP A 402 0.70 7.20 22.50
C ASP A 402 1.89 8.04 23.03
N TYR A 403 2.84 7.40 23.72
CA TYR A 403 4.06 8.06 24.19
C TYR A 403 4.88 8.64 23.03
N LEU A 404 5.14 7.85 21.99
CA LEU A 404 5.96 8.31 20.86
C LEU A 404 5.25 9.33 19.97
N THR A 405 3.93 9.19 19.77
CA THR A 405 3.16 10.18 18.99
C THR A 405 3.05 11.53 19.72
N THR A 406 3.00 11.52 21.05
CA THR A 406 3.12 12.72 21.90
C THR A 406 4.48 13.43 21.70
N ASP A 407 5.52 12.68 21.34
CA ASP A 407 6.86 13.16 21.02
C ASP A 407 7.07 13.51 19.53
N ASN A 408 5.99 13.70 18.77
CA ASN A 408 5.98 14.04 17.34
C ASN A 408 6.59 12.98 16.40
N TYR A 409 6.77 11.73 16.84
CA TYR A 409 7.10 10.64 15.90
C TYR A 409 5.87 10.27 15.07
N LYS A 410 6.06 10.06 13.76
CA LYS A 410 5.08 9.33 12.94
C LYS A 410 5.38 7.84 13.09
N VAL A 411 4.51 7.12 13.77
CA VAL A 411 4.68 5.69 14.07
C VAL A 411 3.80 4.86 13.14
N ASP A 412 4.39 3.83 12.57
CA ASP A 412 3.80 2.75 11.77
C ASP A 412 4.19 1.45 12.44
N MET A 413 3.25 0.83 13.17
CA MET A 413 3.46 -0.47 13.78
C MET A 413 3.35 -1.54 12.69
N ILE A 414 4.22 -2.53 12.69
CA ILE A 414 4.20 -3.58 11.67
C ILE A 414 4.20 -4.97 12.29
N GLY A 415 3.54 -5.88 11.59
CA GLY A 415 3.33 -7.24 12.05
C GLY A 415 2.38 -8.01 11.15
N SER A 416 2.27 -9.31 11.37
CA SER A 416 1.24 -10.16 10.79
C SER A 416 0.06 -10.39 11.73
N GLN A 417 0.20 -10.04 13.00
CA GLN A 417 -0.86 -10.10 14.00
C GLN A 417 -1.51 -8.73 14.17
N MET A 418 -2.82 -8.74 14.43
CA MET A 418 -3.60 -7.56 14.83
C MET A 418 -4.38 -7.91 16.09
N SER A 419 -4.18 -7.15 17.17
CA SER A 419 -4.95 -7.33 18.40
C SER A 419 -5.00 -6.08 19.28
N GLY A 420 -6.11 -5.97 20.02
CA GLY A 420 -6.39 -4.90 20.97
C GLY A 420 -7.19 -3.73 20.40
N THR A 421 -7.45 -2.68 21.22
CA THR A 421 -8.28 -1.53 20.84
C THR A 421 -7.49 -0.25 20.48
N MET A 422 -6.24 -0.37 20.06
CA MET A 422 -5.39 0.77 19.67
C MET A 422 -5.58 1.17 18.19
N VAL A 423 -5.12 2.38 17.83
CA VAL A 423 -5.26 2.92 16.46
C VAL A 423 -4.52 2.09 15.42
N ASP A 424 -3.27 1.73 15.73
CA ASP A 424 -2.41 0.92 14.87
C ASP A 424 -2.08 -0.38 15.61
N SER A 425 -2.91 -1.40 15.40
CA SER A 425 -2.89 -2.62 16.19
C SER A 425 -1.93 -3.70 15.69
N ASP A 426 -1.08 -3.39 14.70
CA ASP A 426 -0.18 -4.36 14.09
C ASP A 426 0.99 -4.74 15.03
N HIS A 427 1.31 -6.04 15.11
CA HIS A 427 2.43 -6.57 15.88
C HIS A 427 2.84 -7.98 15.45
N GLU A 428 3.97 -8.46 15.97
CA GLU A 428 4.44 -9.85 15.82
C GLU A 428 4.62 -10.49 17.21
N GLY A 429 3.62 -10.28 18.06
CA GLY A 429 3.50 -10.89 19.39
C GLY A 429 2.67 -12.17 19.32
N HIS A 430 3.14 -13.27 19.88
CA HIS A 430 2.50 -14.58 19.77
C HIS A 430 2.32 -15.23 21.15
N ASP A 431 1.07 -15.38 21.57
CA ASP A 431 0.73 -15.98 22.87
C ASP A 431 1.19 -17.45 22.94
N GLY A 432 1.97 -17.77 23.98
CA GLY A 432 2.49 -19.11 24.22
C GLY A 432 3.71 -19.53 23.39
N ALA A 433 4.27 -18.64 22.57
CA ALA A 433 5.37 -18.97 21.66
C ALA A 433 6.74 -19.02 22.36
N SER A 434 7.52 -20.05 22.02
CA SER A 434 8.94 -20.14 22.39
C SER A 434 9.80 -19.19 21.57
N VAL A 435 11.02 -18.90 22.04
CA VAL A 435 12.00 -18.07 21.28
C VAL A 435 12.27 -18.64 19.88
N ALA A 436 12.28 -19.96 19.73
CA ALA A 436 12.50 -20.62 18.44
C ALA A 436 11.35 -20.39 17.45
N GLU A 437 10.10 -20.40 17.93
CA GLU A 437 8.92 -20.10 17.11
C GLU A 437 8.88 -18.61 16.73
N ILE A 438 9.16 -17.72 17.68
CA ILE A 438 9.28 -16.27 17.44
C ILE A 438 10.35 -15.99 16.37
N SER A 439 11.47 -16.71 16.40
CA SER A 439 12.50 -16.61 15.37
C SER A 439 12.00 -17.00 13.97
N THR A 440 11.03 -17.90 13.88
CA THR A 440 10.39 -18.28 12.61
C THR A 440 9.39 -17.22 12.14
N TYR A 441 8.63 -16.62 13.05
CA TYR A 441 7.70 -15.53 12.72
C TYR A 441 8.43 -14.28 12.22
N ALA A 442 9.61 -14.01 12.77
CA ALA A 442 10.48 -12.91 12.33
C ALA A 442 10.86 -12.98 10.83
N ASP A 443 10.99 -14.17 10.23
CA ASP A 443 11.46 -14.33 8.84
C ASP A 443 10.58 -13.63 7.80
N LYS A 444 9.28 -13.48 8.09
CA LYS A 444 8.34 -12.79 7.22
C LYS A 444 8.42 -11.28 7.40
N VAL A 445 8.32 -10.84 8.65
CA VAL A 445 8.14 -9.41 8.96
C VAL A 445 9.44 -8.60 8.90
N LEU A 446 10.61 -9.22 9.10
CA LEU A 446 11.90 -8.52 8.92
C LEU A 446 12.12 -8.04 7.47
N ARG A 447 11.43 -8.64 6.49
CA ARG A 447 11.45 -8.18 5.09
C ARG A 447 10.74 -6.84 4.88
N LYS A 448 9.83 -6.47 5.79
CA LYS A 448 9.21 -5.13 5.82
C LYS A 448 10.20 -4.03 6.27
N ARG A 449 11.44 -4.38 6.59
CA ARG A 449 12.53 -3.46 6.94
C ARG A 449 12.12 -2.48 8.05
N PRO A 450 11.72 -2.96 9.25
CA PRO A 450 11.58 -2.08 10.40
C PRO A 450 12.88 -1.29 10.62
N ASN A 451 12.77 -0.04 11.05
CA ASN A 451 13.91 0.73 11.54
C ASN A 451 14.00 0.71 13.08
N VAL A 452 12.97 0.19 13.76
CA VAL A 452 12.97 -0.09 15.20
C VAL A 452 12.38 -1.48 15.44
N VAL A 453 13.06 -2.31 16.22
CA VAL A 453 12.57 -3.63 16.64
C VAL A 453 12.55 -3.68 18.17
N LEU A 454 11.38 -3.96 18.74
CA LEU A 454 11.20 -4.24 20.17
C LEU A 454 11.15 -5.76 20.33
N LEU A 455 12.18 -6.35 20.95
CA LEU A 455 12.28 -7.80 21.14
C LEU A 455 12.01 -8.18 22.60
N TYR A 456 10.93 -8.93 22.84
CA TYR A 456 10.59 -9.51 24.14
C TYR A 456 10.26 -11.00 23.98
N ALA A 457 11.20 -11.89 24.32
CA ALA A 457 11.01 -13.32 24.09
C ALA A 457 11.72 -14.20 25.13
N GLY A 458 11.04 -15.24 25.58
CA GLY A 458 11.59 -16.29 26.45
C GLY A 458 10.72 -16.68 27.64
N THR A 459 9.59 -16.00 27.85
CA THR A 459 8.71 -16.24 29.01
C THR A 459 8.22 -17.68 29.08
N ASP A 460 7.78 -18.23 27.95
CA ASP A 460 7.25 -19.59 27.87
C ASP A 460 8.33 -20.66 28.03
N ASP A 461 9.52 -20.45 27.47
CA ASP A 461 10.64 -21.39 27.56
C ASP A 461 11.09 -21.63 29.02
N LEU A 462 11.00 -20.62 29.88
CA LEU A 462 11.52 -20.69 31.25
C LEU A 462 10.58 -21.39 32.25
N LYS A 463 9.34 -21.70 31.85
CA LYS A 463 8.38 -22.46 32.67
C LYS A 463 8.94 -23.84 33.08
N MET A 464 9.75 -24.47 32.23
CA MET A 464 10.39 -25.77 32.53
C MET A 464 11.92 -25.70 32.53
N ALA A 465 12.58 -26.47 33.39
CA ALA A 465 14.05 -26.46 33.50
C ALA A 465 14.76 -27.00 32.24
N ALA A 466 14.12 -27.96 31.54
CA ALA A 466 14.71 -28.63 30.38
C ALA A 466 14.87 -27.71 29.16
N SER A 467 14.00 -26.69 29.02
CA SER A 467 13.99 -25.75 27.90
C SER A 467 14.83 -24.49 28.14
N ALA A 468 15.15 -24.17 29.39
CA ALA A 468 15.83 -22.91 29.74
C ALA A 468 17.20 -22.72 29.05
N ALA A 469 18.02 -23.77 28.94
CA ALA A 469 19.31 -23.68 28.25
C ALA A 469 19.15 -23.47 26.73
N SER A 470 18.15 -24.11 26.12
CA SER A 470 17.84 -23.94 24.69
C SER A 470 17.32 -22.54 24.40
N ALA A 471 16.58 -21.93 25.33
CA ALA A 471 16.10 -20.55 25.22
C ALA A 471 17.26 -19.55 25.08
N THR A 472 18.29 -19.69 25.91
CA THR A 472 19.48 -18.81 25.88
C THR A 472 20.20 -18.87 24.54
N SER A 473 20.37 -20.07 23.95
CA SER A 473 20.97 -20.18 22.61
C SER A 473 20.04 -19.70 21.48
N ALA A 474 18.74 -19.90 21.63
CA ALA A 474 17.75 -19.47 20.65
C ALA A 474 17.64 -17.93 20.58
N ILE A 475 17.67 -17.24 21.73
CA ILE A 475 17.58 -15.77 21.76
C ILE A 475 18.84 -15.13 21.16
N GLU A 476 20.01 -15.72 21.40
CA GLU A 476 21.25 -15.29 20.76
C GLU A 476 21.14 -15.37 19.24
N THR A 477 20.63 -16.49 18.73
CA THR A 477 20.42 -16.71 17.30
C THR A 477 19.40 -15.73 16.71
N LEU A 478 18.32 -15.43 17.44
CA LEU A 478 17.30 -14.48 17.01
C LEU A 478 17.85 -13.05 16.95
N ILE A 479 18.62 -12.62 17.95
CA ILE A 479 19.29 -11.32 17.95
C ILE A 479 20.19 -11.19 16.72
N ASP A 480 21.02 -12.19 16.44
CA ASP A 480 21.91 -12.17 15.29
C ASP A 480 21.14 -12.19 13.95
N LYS A 481 20.01 -12.91 13.89
CA LYS A 481 19.10 -12.91 12.73
C LYS A 481 18.53 -11.52 12.47
N ILE A 482 18.04 -10.82 13.49
CA ILE A 482 17.46 -9.48 13.34
C ILE A 482 18.53 -8.49 12.89
N ILE A 483 19.71 -8.50 13.52
CA ILE A 483 20.84 -7.65 13.13
C ILE A 483 21.26 -7.91 11.67
N ALA A 484 21.23 -9.17 11.23
CA ALA A 484 21.55 -9.51 9.85
C ALA A 484 20.45 -9.11 8.86
N GLY A 485 19.17 -9.27 9.22
CA GLY A 485 18.03 -8.96 8.36
C GLY A 485 17.75 -7.46 8.22
N CYS A 486 17.97 -6.69 9.29
CA CYS A 486 17.74 -5.25 9.36
C CYS A 486 18.96 -4.55 10.01
N PRO A 487 20.12 -4.50 9.35
CA PRO A 487 21.36 -3.93 9.91
C PRO A 487 21.30 -2.41 10.18
N ASP A 488 20.31 -1.75 9.61
CA ASP A 488 19.96 -0.34 9.78
C ASP A 488 18.95 -0.09 10.91
N ALA A 489 18.29 -1.14 11.42
CA ALA A 489 17.34 -1.02 12.52
C ALA A 489 18.04 -0.80 13.86
N ALA A 490 17.39 -0.04 14.73
CA ALA A 490 17.68 -0.05 16.17
C ALA A 490 16.96 -1.26 16.81
N LEU A 491 17.74 -2.19 17.37
CA LEU A 491 17.23 -3.36 18.08
C LEU A 491 17.22 -3.10 19.58
N LEU A 492 16.04 -2.98 20.17
CA LEU A 492 15.85 -2.83 21.61
C LEU A 492 15.45 -4.20 22.18
N VAL A 493 16.26 -4.76 23.08
CA VAL A 493 16.08 -6.12 23.61
C VAL A 493 15.71 -6.04 25.08
N ALA A 494 14.56 -6.56 25.46
CA ALA A 494 14.09 -6.52 26.85
C ALA A 494 14.55 -7.72 27.67
N LYS A 495 15.02 -7.44 28.88
CA LYS A 495 15.05 -8.43 29.96
C LYS A 495 13.62 -8.85 30.32
N LEU A 496 13.45 -10.11 30.74
CA LEU A 496 12.14 -10.62 31.14
C LEU A 496 11.72 -10.05 32.50
N VAL A 497 10.42 -9.82 32.65
CA VAL A 497 9.80 -9.35 33.90
C VAL A 497 9.86 -10.46 34.97
N PRO A 498 9.74 -10.14 36.27
CA PRO A 498 9.77 -11.16 37.32
C PRO A 498 8.59 -12.13 37.25
N SER A 499 8.73 -13.27 37.93
CA SER A 499 7.66 -14.26 38.15
C SER A 499 7.41 -14.47 39.64
N THR A 500 6.16 -14.76 40.01
CA THR A 500 5.82 -15.15 41.38
C THR A 500 6.25 -16.58 41.71
N ASP A 501 6.55 -17.42 40.71
CA ASP A 501 7.13 -18.75 40.90
C ASP A 501 8.65 -18.64 41.14
N GLY A 502 9.11 -19.08 42.31
CA GLY A 502 10.53 -18.98 42.69
C GLY A 502 11.49 -19.80 41.82
N ALA A 503 11.04 -20.94 41.26
CA ALA A 503 11.87 -21.75 40.38
C ALA A 503 11.97 -21.12 38.99
N VAL A 504 10.89 -20.55 38.47
CA VAL A 504 10.89 -19.78 37.21
C VAL A 504 11.71 -18.50 37.37
N GLN A 505 11.54 -17.76 38.48
CA GLN A 505 12.30 -16.55 38.78
C GLN A 505 13.81 -16.82 38.79
N SER A 506 14.26 -17.93 39.41
CA SER A 506 15.68 -18.28 39.42
C SER A 506 16.23 -18.49 38.00
N ARG A 507 15.42 -19.01 37.07
CA ARG A 507 15.81 -19.19 35.67
C ARG A 507 15.79 -17.87 34.91
N ILE A 508 14.79 -17.01 35.15
CA ILE A 508 14.71 -15.64 34.61
C ILE A 508 15.97 -14.86 34.97
N ASN A 509 16.41 -14.93 36.23
CA ASN A 509 17.64 -14.24 36.67
C ASN A 509 18.86 -14.70 35.87
N SER A 510 19.03 -16.00 35.66
CA SER A 510 20.13 -16.53 34.85
C SER A 510 20.02 -16.15 33.37
N PHE A 511 18.81 -16.17 32.81
CA PHE A 511 18.54 -15.80 31.42
C PHE A 511 18.81 -14.29 31.18
N ASN A 512 18.30 -13.41 32.05
CA ASN A 512 18.49 -11.96 31.94
C ASN A 512 19.97 -11.56 32.06
N ALA A 513 20.75 -12.20 32.95
CA ALA A 513 22.19 -11.95 33.07
C ALA A 513 22.96 -12.36 31.81
N ALA A 514 22.59 -13.50 31.20
CA ALA A 514 23.17 -13.92 29.93
C ALA A 514 22.79 -12.96 28.78
N LEU A 515 21.53 -12.55 28.72
CA LEU A 515 21.00 -11.63 27.70
C LEU A 515 21.71 -10.27 27.73
N GLU A 516 21.93 -9.72 28.93
CA GLU A 516 22.68 -8.48 29.12
C GLU A 516 24.10 -8.58 28.58
N SER A 517 24.81 -9.66 28.90
CA SER A 517 26.17 -9.91 28.39
C SER A 517 26.19 -10.02 26.86
N MET A 518 25.20 -10.68 26.26
CA MET A 518 25.09 -10.84 24.80
C MET A 518 24.83 -9.51 24.08
N VAL A 519 23.95 -8.67 24.63
CA VAL A 519 23.62 -7.37 24.07
C VAL A 519 24.79 -6.41 24.21
N GLN A 520 25.43 -6.37 25.38
CA GLN A 520 26.59 -5.52 25.66
C GLN A 520 27.74 -5.82 24.68
N SER A 521 28.07 -7.09 24.48
CA SER A 521 29.12 -7.49 23.53
C SER A 521 28.84 -7.03 22.09
N ARG A 522 27.57 -7.03 21.66
CA ARG A 522 27.17 -6.58 20.31
C ARG A 522 27.17 -5.06 20.21
N TYR A 523 26.77 -4.36 21.26
CA TYR A 523 26.86 -2.90 21.35
C TYR A 523 28.32 -2.43 21.25
N GLU A 524 29.24 -3.02 22.01
CA GLU A 524 30.69 -2.75 21.95
C GLU A 524 31.29 -3.11 20.57
N GLY A 525 30.71 -4.11 19.91
CA GLY A 525 31.00 -4.47 18.52
C GLY A 525 30.45 -3.49 17.47
N GLY A 526 29.86 -2.37 17.89
CA GLY A 526 29.32 -1.32 17.03
C GLY A 526 27.95 -1.62 16.42
N LYS A 527 27.19 -2.58 16.96
CA LYS A 527 25.81 -2.84 16.53
C LYS A 527 24.84 -1.85 17.17
N ARG A 528 23.77 -1.51 16.44
CA ARG A 528 22.67 -0.63 16.89
C ARG A 528 21.71 -1.40 17.81
N ILE A 529 22.19 -1.80 18.97
CA ILE A 529 21.46 -2.66 19.90
C ILE A 529 21.55 -2.12 21.33
N GLN A 530 20.43 -2.15 22.06
CA GLN A 530 20.39 -1.69 23.46
C GLN A 530 19.56 -2.64 24.32
N ILE A 531 20.04 -2.88 25.54
CA ILE A 531 19.31 -3.66 26.55
C ILE A 531 18.28 -2.78 27.26
N MET A 532 17.08 -3.33 27.48
CA MET A 532 15.97 -2.68 28.16
C MET A 532 15.66 -3.40 29.48
N HIS A 533 15.70 -2.66 30.59
CA HIS A 533 15.64 -3.21 31.95
C HIS A 533 14.21 -3.33 32.49
N MET A 534 13.38 -4.15 31.82
CA MET A 534 11.99 -4.39 32.26
C MET A 534 11.91 -5.16 33.58
N ASP A 535 12.97 -5.89 33.94
CA ASP A 535 13.14 -6.64 35.18
C ASP A 535 13.21 -5.74 36.42
N VAL A 536 13.65 -4.49 36.25
CA VAL A 536 13.70 -3.47 37.29
C VAL A 536 12.43 -2.61 37.27
N ALA A 537 11.89 -2.36 36.08
CA ALA A 537 10.69 -1.55 35.91
C ALA A 537 9.44 -2.22 36.49
N VAL A 538 9.24 -3.50 36.21
CA VAL A 538 8.05 -4.27 36.58
C VAL A 538 8.32 -5.09 37.84
N THR A 539 7.52 -4.92 38.88
CA THR A 539 7.62 -5.71 40.12
C THR A 539 6.64 -6.88 40.11
N LYS A 540 6.66 -7.73 41.15
CA LYS A 540 5.74 -8.88 41.26
C LYS A 540 4.29 -8.44 41.49
N GLU A 541 4.10 -7.29 42.12
CA GLU A 541 2.81 -6.66 42.36
C GLU A 541 2.18 -6.10 41.07
N ASP A 542 3.03 -5.85 40.06
CA ASP A 542 2.61 -5.41 38.73
C ASP A 542 2.15 -6.59 37.84
N LEU A 543 2.03 -7.81 38.37
CA LEU A 543 1.61 -9.00 37.62
C LEU A 543 0.14 -9.34 37.90
N ALA A 544 -0.61 -9.67 36.84
CA ALA A 544 -2.03 -10.04 36.93
C ALA A 544 -2.25 -11.50 37.36
N ASP A 545 -1.38 -12.40 36.92
CA ASP A 545 -1.51 -13.85 37.13
C ASP A 545 -0.20 -14.52 37.58
N GLY A 546 0.81 -13.71 37.95
CA GLY A 546 2.13 -14.18 38.35
C GLY A 546 3.14 -14.36 37.22
N THR A 547 2.74 -14.11 35.97
CA THR A 547 3.61 -14.10 34.78
C THR A 547 3.38 -12.85 33.92
N HIS A 548 2.11 -12.55 33.59
CA HIS A 548 1.77 -11.43 32.71
C HIS A 548 1.61 -10.14 33.51
N PRO A 549 2.14 -9.01 33.01
CA PRO A 549 1.90 -7.70 33.60
C PRO A 549 0.40 -7.34 33.65
N ASN A 550 0.01 -6.60 34.68
CA ASN A 550 -1.27 -5.90 34.72
C ASN A 550 -1.15 -4.55 34.00
N ALA A 551 -2.22 -3.75 33.98
CA ALA A 551 -2.23 -2.45 33.30
C ALA A 551 -1.10 -1.50 33.75
N LEU A 552 -0.74 -1.50 35.04
CA LEU A 552 0.37 -0.69 35.53
C LEU A 552 1.72 -1.23 35.05
N GLY A 553 1.92 -2.54 35.09
CA GLY A 553 3.13 -3.18 34.59
C GLY A 553 3.37 -2.92 33.11
N TYR A 554 2.33 -3.08 32.27
CA TYR A 554 2.41 -2.77 30.83
C TYR A 554 2.76 -1.31 30.55
N ARG A 555 2.23 -0.37 31.33
CA ARG A 555 2.57 1.06 31.20
C ARG A 555 4.03 1.35 31.54
N LYS A 556 4.57 0.70 32.56
CA LYS A 556 6.00 0.81 32.89
C LYS A 556 6.87 0.26 31.76
N MET A 557 6.46 -0.85 31.13
CA MET A 557 7.18 -1.36 29.97
C MET A 557 7.13 -0.39 28.78
N ALA A 558 5.97 0.21 28.50
CA ALA A 558 5.81 1.20 27.43
C ALA A 558 6.77 2.39 27.59
N PHE A 559 6.91 2.90 28.82
CA PHE A 559 7.83 3.98 29.17
C PHE A 559 9.28 3.61 28.82
N HIS A 560 9.74 2.46 29.29
CA HIS A 560 11.10 1.99 29.04
C HIS A 560 11.36 1.80 27.55
N TRP A 561 10.43 1.18 26.82
CA TRP A 561 10.54 1.07 25.35
C TRP A 561 10.67 2.43 24.67
N GLY A 562 9.87 3.41 25.08
CA GLY A 562 9.95 4.78 24.61
C GLY A 562 11.33 5.40 24.84
N GLY A 563 11.86 5.30 26.05
CA GLY A 563 13.22 5.75 26.38
C GLY A 563 14.30 5.11 25.52
N GLY A 564 14.17 3.81 25.23
CA GLY A 564 15.08 3.09 24.33
C GLY A 564 15.05 3.62 22.89
N VAL A 565 13.87 3.96 22.36
CA VAL A 565 13.72 4.57 21.02
C VAL A 565 14.37 5.95 20.97
N MET A 566 14.21 6.75 22.02
CA MET A 566 14.85 8.07 22.10
C MET A 566 16.37 7.96 22.12
N PHE A 567 16.92 7.06 22.93
CA PHE A 567 18.35 6.77 22.96
C PHE A 567 18.86 6.39 21.58
N ALA A 568 18.23 5.41 20.93
CA ALA A 568 18.64 4.97 19.60
C ALA A 568 18.56 6.11 18.57
N ASN A 569 17.56 6.97 18.65
CA ASN A 569 17.49 8.17 17.82
C ASN A 569 18.66 9.13 18.10
N ASN A 570 19.05 9.32 19.37
CA ASN A 570 20.14 10.20 19.80
C ASN A 570 21.52 9.74 19.37
N GLU A 571 21.73 8.43 19.40
CA GLU A 571 22.91 7.80 18.81
C GLU A 571 22.93 7.86 17.28
N GLY A 572 21.88 8.42 16.66
CA GLY A 572 21.72 8.50 15.21
C GLY A 572 21.44 7.15 14.55
N TRP A 573 21.05 6.14 15.33
CA TRP A 573 20.76 4.79 14.83
C TRP A 573 19.48 4.75 14.00
N ILE A 574 18.49 5.54 14.40
CA ILE A 574 17.19 5.60 13.73
C ILE A 574 17.27 6.62 12.59
N GLN A 575 17.07 6.12 11.38
CA GLN A 575 16.87 6.90 10.16
C GLN A 575 15.47 6.62 9.63
N ASP A 576 14.95 7.43 8.70
CA ASP A 576 13.66 7.12 8.07
C ASP A 576 13.63 5.68 7.53
N PRO A 577 12.50 4.95 7.61
CA PRO A 577 12.43 3.55 7.22
C PRO A 577 12.80 3.42 5.75
N VAL A 578 13.73 2.53 5.45
CA VAL A 578 14.01 2.17 4.05
C VAL A 578 12.84 1.36 3.49
N ALA A 579 12.66 1.39 2.17
CA ALA A 579 11.66 0.55 1.53
C ALA A 579 11.88 -0.93 1.90
N GLY A 580 10.78 -1.63 2.21
CA GLY A 580 10.77 -3.08 2.41
C GLY A 580 11.26 -3.83 1.16
N ASP A 581 11.46 -5.14 1.28
CA ASP A 581 11.55 -6.01 0.10
C ASP A 581 10.35 -5.70 -0.81
N PRO A 582 10.56 -5.28 -2.07
CA PRO A 582 9.49 -4.81 -2.97
C PRO A 582 8.45 -5.89 -3.32
N SER A 583 8.56 -7.09 -2.73
CA SER A 583 7.58 -8.17 -2.81
C SER A 583 6.48 -8.17 -1.72
N ASP A 584 6.52 -7.28 -0.71
CA ASP A 584 5.45 -7.12 0.30
C ASP A 584 5.05 -5.63 0.53
N PRO A 585 3.93 -5.16 -0.07
CA PRO A 585 3.61 -3.72 -0.17
C PRO A 585 2.35 -3.23 0.58
N SER A 586 1.92 -3.90 1.64
CA SER A 586 0.95 -3.34 2.60
C SER A 586 1.74 -2.36 3.52
N ASP A 587 1.55 -1.03 3.62
CA ASP A 587 0.32 -0.27 3.92
C ASP A 587 0.49 1.26 3.69
N ASP A 588 1.25 1.71 2.68
CA ASP A 588 1.30 3.16 2.37
C ASP A 588 0.02 3.65 1.67
N VAL A 589 -1.00 3.94 2.48
CA VAL A 589 -2.30 4.53 2.09
C VAL A 589 -2.18 5.91 1.42
N SER A 590 -0.97 6.49 1.37
CA SER A 590 -0.65 7.76 0.70
C SER A 590 0.16 7.59 -0.59
N SER A 591 0.40 6.35 -1.03
CA SER A 591 1.21 6.07 -2.22
C SER A 591 0.50 6.44 -3.53
N GLN A 592 1.17 7.20 -4.38
CA GLN A 592 0.75 7.43 -5.76
C GLN A 592 1.49 6.47 -6.71
N GLN A 593 0.81 5.98 -7.74
CA GLN A 593 1.26 5.00 -8.72
C GLN A 593 0.74 5.36 -10.12
N VAL A 594 1.42 4.87 -11.15
CA VAL A 594 0.95 4.91 -12.53
C VAL A 594 0.15 3.65 -12.84
N ALA A 595 -1.03 3.83 -13.43
CA ALA A 595 -1.87 2.78 -13.98
C ALA A 595 -2.23 3.17 -15.42
N ILE A 596 -2.16 2.24 -16.36
CA ILE A 596 -2.34 2.54 -17.79
C ILE A 596 -3.49 1.74 -18.38
N ALA A 597 -4.47 2.43 -18.94
CA ALA A 597 -5.46 1.91 -19.86
C ALA A 597 -4.78 1.57 -21.19
N SER A 598 -4.08 0.42 -21.24
CA SER A 598 -3.21 0.05 -22.36
C SER A 598 -3.98 -0.57 -23.52
N TYR A 599 -4.75 0.23 -24.26
CA TYR A 599 -5.51 -0.21 -25.45
C TYR A 599 -4.63 -0.30 -26.70
N ILE A 600 -3.35 -0.58 -26.49
CA ILE A 600 -2.31 -0.71 -27.51
C ILE A 600 -2.30 -2.16 -27.98
N ASN A 601 -2.60 -2.39 -29.26
CA ASN A 601 -2.51 -3.74 -29.82
C ASN A 601 -1.05 -4.26 -29.72
N PRO A 602 -0.81 -5.44 -29.10
CA PRO A 602 0.55 -5.97 -28.90
C PRO A 602 1.37 -6.17 -30.18
N LEU A 603 0.71 -6.38 -31.32
CA LEU A 603 1.37 -6.53 -32.62
C LEU A 603 1.61 -5.19 -33.32
N ALA A 604 0.83 -4.16 -33.00
CA ALA A 604 0.97 -2.84 -33.60
C ALA A 604 2.16 -2.06 -32.99
N ASP A 605 2.32 -2.13 -31.67
CA ASP A 605 3.46 -1.52 -30.97
C ASP A 605 4.04 -2.46 -29.88
N PRO A 606 4.82 -3.47 -30.29
CA PRO A 606 5.52 -4.36 -29.34
C PRO A 606 6.50 -3.60 -28.43
N ASP A 607 7.07 -2.49 -28.90
CA ASP A 607 8.07 -1.71 -28.17
C ASP A 607 7.45 -0.94 -27.01
N ALA A 608 6.23 -0.41 -27.15
CA ALA A 608 5.46 0.15 -26.04
C ALA A 608 5.23 -0.89 -24.93
N TRP A 609 4.80 -2.10 -25.28
CA TRP A 609 4.62 -3.19 -24.32
C TRP A 609 5.93 -3.57 -23.63
N ASN A 610 7.03 -3.70 -24.38
CA ASN A 610 8.35 -3.95 -23.80
C ASN A 610 8.78 -2.86 -22.81
N ARG A 611 8.50 -1.59 -23.12
CA ARG A 611 8.76 -0.46 -22.20
C ARG A 611 7.90 -0.53 -20.94
N MET A 612 6.58 -0.71 -21.08
CA MET A 612 5.68 -0.86 -19.93
C MET A 612 6.12 -2.00 -19.02
N ILE A 613 6.37 -3.18 -19.58
CA ILE A 613 6.83 -4.36 -18.84
C ILE A 613 8.17 -4.07 -18.13
N GLY A 614 9.09 -3.33 -18.76
CA GLY A 614 10.39 -3.00 -18.20
C GLY A 614 10.40 -1.94 -17.09
N TYR A 615 9.34 -1.12 -16.96
CA TYR A 615 9.25 -0.14 -15.87
C TYR A 615 9.01 -0.80 -14.51
N SER A 616 9.45 -0.12 -13.45
CA SER A 616 9.36 -0.64 -12.08
C SER A 616 7.92 -0.95 -11.68
N PRO A 617 7.61 -2.17 -11.19
CA PRO A 617 6.24 -2.58 -10.89
C PRO A 617 5.61 -1.84 -9.69
N ASP A 618 6.40 -1.26 -8.80
CA ASP A 618 5.90 -0.36 -7.75
C ASP A 618 5.47 1.00 -8.31
N ARG A 619 6.07 1.47 -9.41
CA ARG A 619 5.77 2.77 -10.03
C ARG A 619 4.70 2.66 -11.11
N LEU A 620 4.81 1.67 -11.99
CA LEU A 620 3.79 1.30 -12.98
C LEU A 620 3.19 -0.04 -12.55
N SER A 621 2.09 0.02 -11.81
CA SER A 621 1.56 -1.13 -11.07
C SER A 621 0.40 -1.83 -11.75
N VAL A 622 -0.36 -1.14 -12.62
CA VAL A 622 -1.57 -1.67 -13.27
C VAL A 622 -1.52 -1.46 -14.78
N LEU A 623 -1.89 -2.50 -15.54
CA LEU A 623 -2.08 -2.46 -16.99
C LEU A 623 -3.45 -3.05 -17.35
N VAL A 624 -4.24 -2.33 -18.16
CA VAL A 624 -5.54 -2.82 -18.65
C VAL A 624 -5.36 -3.60 -19.96
N ALA A 625 -5.74 -4.87 -19.95
CA ALA A 625 -5.82 -5.69 -21.16
C ALA A 625 -7.19 -5.52 -21.82
N ASN A 626 -7.19 -5.14 -23.10
CA ASN A 626 -8.41 -4.98 -23.89
C ASN A 626 -8.23 -5.66 -25.26
N ALA A 627 -8.55 -6.96 -25.34
CA ALA A 627 -8.30 -7.73 -26.54
C ALA A 627 -9.24 -7.33 -27.70
N VAL A 628 -10.53 -7.20 -27.40
CA VAL A 628 -11.58 -6.92 -28.39
C VAL A 628 -12.80 -6.28 -27.71
N ASN A 629 -12.59 -5.17 -26.98
CA ASN A 629 -13.58 -4.59 -26.05
C ASN A 629 -14.10 -5.63 -25.04
N GLY A 630 -13.20 -6.51 -24.60
CA GLY A 630 -13.50 -7.72 -23.83
C GLY A 630 -12.48 -8.85 -24.06
N PRO A 631 -12.74 -10.05 -23.52
CA PRO A 631 -11.81 -11.19 -23.52
C PRO A 631 -11.68 -11.98 -24.84
N ASP A 632 -12.53 -11.71 -25.84
CA ASP A 632 -12.79 -12.60 -27.01
C ASP A 632 -13.41 -13.96 -26.61
N ALA A 633 -13.60 -14.87 -27.57
CA ALA A 633 -14.09 -16.24 -27.39
C ALA A 633 -12.97 -17.29 -27.31
N VAL A 634 -11.76 -16.93 -27.74
CA VAL A 634 -10.57 -17.78 -27.80
C VAL A 634 -9.36 -16.99 -27.34
N VAL A 635 -8.29 -17.69 -26.94
CA VAL A 635 -7.04 -17.05 -26.53
C VAL A 635 -6.41 -16.34 -27.72
N ASP A 636 -6.18 -15.04 -27.60
CA ASP A 636 -5.28 -14.31 -28.48
C ASP A 636 -3.83 -14.51 -28.00
N VAL A 637 -2.99 -15.05 -28.89
CA VAL A 637 -1.60 -15.44 -28.55
C VAL A 637 -0.69 -14.24 -28.27
N ALA A 638 -0.95 -13.09 -28.89
CA ALA A 638 -0.15 -11.88 -28.70
C ALA A 638 -0.53 -11.21 -27.38
N TRP A 639 -1.83 -11.15 -27.07
CA TRP A 639 -2.31 -10.70 -25.75
C TRP A 639 -1.83 -11.63 -24.64
N LYS A 640 -1.90 -12.94 -24.84
CA LYS A 640 -1.40 -13.91 -23.85
C LYS A 640 0.08 -13.69 -23.53
N ASP A 641 0.92 -13.45 -24.53
CA ASP A 641 2.34 -13.15 -24.32
C ASP A 641 2.54 -11.90 -23.45
N VAL A 642 1.91 -10.77 -23.78
CA VAL A 642 2.11 -9.54 -22.99
C VAL A 642 1.49 -9.63 -21.60
N ILE A 643 0.37 -10.33 -21.43
CA ILE A 643 -0.28 -10.56 -20.12
C ILE A 643 0.65 -11.39 -19.24
N ASP A 644 1.15 -12.52 -19.74
CA ASP A 644 2.04 -13.41 -18.99
C ASP A 644 3.36 -12.70 -18.61
N ARG A 645 3.97 -11.95 -19.54
CA ARG A 645 5.21 -11.20 -19.27
C ARG A 645 4.98 -10.06 -18.29
N SER A 646 3.86 -9.35 -18.38
CA SER A 646 3.50 -8.27 -17.46
C SER A 646 3.28 -8.79 -16.05
N ALA A 647 2.51 -9.87 -15.90
CA ALA A 647 2.29 -10.52 -14.62
C ALA A 647 3.61 -11.04 -14.00
N ALA A 648 4.46 -11.68 -14.82
CA ALA A 648 5.78 -12.13 -14.38
C ALA A 648 6.72 -10.99 -13.95
N SER A 649 6.51 -9.77 -14.46
CA SER A 649 7.24 -8.57 -14.04
C SER A 649 6.72 -7.94 -12.74
N GLY A 650 5.71 -8.55 -12.09
CA GLY A 650 5.11 -8.06 -10.85
C GLY A 650 3.97 -7.06 -11.04
N LYS A 651 3.47 -6.87 -12.27
CA LYS A 651 2.37 -5.94 -12.55
C LYS A 651 1.01 -6.61 -12.39
N THR A 652 0.02 -5.82 -12.00
CA THR A 652 -1.38 -6.25 -11.96
C THR A 652 -2.00 -6.02 -13.33
N VAL A 653 -2.23 -7.09 -14.08
CA VAL A 653 -2.93 -7.01 -15.37
C VAL A 653 -4.42 -7.22 -15.15
N ILE A 654 -5.26 -6.28 -15.59
CA ILE A 654 -6.72 -6.33 -15.39
C ILE A 654 -7.46 -6.37 -16.72
N GLY A 655 -8.47 -7.24 -16.83
CA GLY A 655 -9.21 -7.44 -18.07
C GLY A 655 -10.35 -6.44 -18.22
N TYR A 656 -10.47 -5.80 -19.38
CA TYR A 656 -11.57 -4.89 -19.70
C TYR A 656 -12.92 -5.64 -19.77
N VAL A 657 -13.93 -5.13 -19.07
CA VAL A 657 -15.31 -5.64 -19.12
C VAL A 657 -16.28 -4.47 -19.30
N ARG A 658 -17.08 -4.54 -20.35
CA ARG A 658 -18.08 -3.51 -20.69
C ARG A 658 -19.34 -3.67 -19.84
N THR A 659 -19.71 -2.66 -19.05
CA THR A 659 -20.92 -2.72 -18.21
C THR A 659 -22.14 -2.03 -18.81
N GLY A 660 -22.00 -1.30 -19.93
CA GLY A 660 -23.12 -0.73 -20.68
C GLY A 660 -23.98 0.25 -19.89
N TYR A 661 -23.42 0.90 -18.86
CA TYR A 661 -24.16 1.71 -17.90
C TYR A 661 -25.39 0.96 -17.33
N LEU A 662 -25.28 -0.36 -17.16
CA LEU A 662 -26.35 -1.26 -16.70
C LEU A 662 -27.64 -1.18 -17.55
N GLY A 663 -27.57 -0.61 -18.77
CA GLY A 663 -28.72 -0.38 -19.65
C GLY A 663 -29.68 0.74 -19.22
N VAL A 664 -29.36 1.48 -18.16
CA VAL A 664 -30.22 2.54 -17.59
C VAL A 664 -29.92 3.93 -18.13
N SER A 665 -28.82 4.08 -18.88
CA SER A 665 -28.46 5.33 -19.55
C SER A 665 -29.53 5.78 -20.56
N LEU A 666 -29.50 7.06 -20.92
CA LEU A 666 -30.39 7.64 -21.94
C LEU A 666 -30.19 6.99 -23.32
N GLN A 667 -28.96 6.59 -23.63
CA GLN A 667 -28.59 5.85 -24.83
C GLN A 667 -29.25 4.47 -24.88
N GLY A 668 -29.63 3.92 -23.71
CA GLY A 668 -30.38 2.69 -23.60
C GLY A 668 -29.63 1.47 -24.12
N PHE A 669 -28.36 1.35 -23.75
CA PHE A 669 -27.54 0.22 -24.16
C PHE A 669 -28.16 -1.11 -23.76
N GLN A 670 -28.03 -2.07 -24.66
CA GLN A 670 -28.53 -3.41 -24.50
C GLN A 670 -27.37 -4.38 -24.27
N THR A 671 -27.65 -5.47 -23.55
CA THR A 671 -26.79 -6.64 -23.53
C THR A 671 -26.64 -7.19 -24.95
N ARG A 672 -25.68 -8.10 -25.15
CA ARG A 672 -25.48 -8.77 -26.45
C ARG A 672 -26.70 -9.58 -26.89
N LEU A 673 -27.58 -9.92 -25.95
CA LEU A 673 -28.86 -10.60 -26.18
C LEU A 673 -30.04 -9.63 -26.38
N GLY A 674 -29.79 -8.32 -26.44
CA GLY A 674 -30.81 -7.30 -26.70
C GLY A 674 -31.64 -6.87 -25.48
N SER A 675 -31.21 -7.23 -24.27
CA SER A 675 -31.93 -6.90 -23.03
C SER A 675 -31.46 -5.59 -22.41
N ARG A 676 -32.35 -4.90 -21.69
CA ARG A 676 -32.04 -3.76 -20.82
C ARG A 676 -32.21 -4.08 -19.34
N ASP A 677 -32.56 -5.32 -19.01
CA ASP A 677 -32.79 -5.73 -17.62
C ASP A 677 -31.48 -5.82 -16.85
N LEU A 678 -31.50 -5.33 -15.60
CA LEU A 678 -30.31 -5.30 -14.74
C LEU A 678 -29.74 -6.70 -14.50
N ALA A 679 -30.61 -7.70 -14.28
CA ALA A 679 -30.19 -9.08 -14.07
C ALA A 679 -29.42 -9.65 -15.28
N ASP A 680 -29.88 -9.33 -16.49
CA ASP A 680 -29.24 -9.79 -17.72
C ASP A 680 -27.90 -9.08 -17.95
N TRP A 681 -27.79 -7.81 -17.58
CA TRP A 681 -26.52 -7.09 -17.55
C TRP A 681 -25.55 -7.69 -16.54
N THR A 682 -26.02 -8.05 -15.33
CA THR A 682 -25.18 -8.71 -14.32
C THR A 682 -24.64 -10.03 -14.82
N ALA A 683 -25.50 -10.89 -15.39
CA ALA A 683 -25.06 -12.17 -15.96
C ALA A 683 -24.02 -11.97 -17.07
N GLN A 684 -24.25 -11.03 -17.98
CA GLN A 684 -23.28 -10.72 -19.04
C GLN A 684 -21.93 -10.25 -18.49
N ILE A 685 -21.94 -9.37 -17.49
CA ILE A 685 -20.70 -8.83 -16.87
C ILE A 685 -19.92 -9.98 -16.22
N GLU A 686 -20.59 -10.83 -15.45
CA GLU A 686 -19.99 -11.97 -14.75
C GLU A 686 -19.49 -13.06 -15.73
N GLU A 687 -20.17 -13.27 -16.85
CA GLU A 687 -19.70 -14.13 -17.95
C GLU A 687 -18.40 -13.62 -18.55
N ASP A 688 -18.25 -12.30 -18.72
CA ASP A 688 -17.03 -11.69 -19.26
C ASP A 688 -15.87 -11.78 -18.27
N VAL A 689 -16.15 -11.60 -16.97
CA VAL A 689 -15.19 -11.84 -15.88
C VAL A 689 -14.68 -13.27 -15.95
N ASP A 690 -15.59 -14.25 -15.95
CA ASP A 690 -15.24 -15.67 -16.02
C ASP A 690 -14.44 -16.00 -17.29
N MET A 691 -14.78 -15.37 -18.41
CA MET A 691 -14.10 -15.62 -19.68
C MET A 691 -12.65 -15.11 -19.68
N TRP A 692 -12.36 -13.95 -19.08
CA TRP A 692 -10.98 -13.48 -18.91
C TRP A 692 -10.12 -14.50 -18.17
N TYR A 693 -10.59 -14.99 -17.02
CA TYR A 693 -9.84 -15.99 -16.24
C TYR A 693 -9.78 -17.36 -16.93
N LYS A 694 -10.83 -17.74 -17.68
CA LYS A 694 -10.84 -18.98 -18.46
C LYS A 694 -9.79 -18.96 -19.58
N LEU A 695 -9.64 -17.84 -20.29
CA LEU A 695 -8.74 -17.73 -21.44
C LEU A 695 -7.29 -17.46 -21.02
N TYR A 696 -7.07 -16.61 -20.02
CA TYR A 696 -5.74 -16.11 -19.67
C TYR A 696 -5.20 -16.64 -18.32
N GLY A 697 -6.03 -17.32 -17.53
CA GLY A 697 -5.60 -18.05 -16.34
C GLY A 697 -5.14 -17.15 -15.19
N SER A 698 -4.19 -17.65 -14.39
CA SER A 698 -3.68 -16.98 -13.19
C SER A 698 -2.82 -15.75 -13.44
N SER A 699 -2.47 -15.47 -14.70
CA SER A 699 -1.76 -14.23 -15.07
C SER A 699 -2.68 -13.00 -15.00
N MET A 700 -4.00 -13.20 -14.95
CA MET A 700 -4.95 -12.14 -14.69
C MET A 700 -4.93 -11.75 -13.21
N GLY A 701 -4.71 -10.47 -12.94
CA GLY A 701 -4.67 -9.89 -11.59
C GLY A 701 -5.96 -9.20 -11.16
N GLY A 702 -6.96 -9.08 -12.04
CA GLY A 702 -8.18 -8.33 -11.76
C GLY A 702 -9.04 -7.99 -12.99
N ILE A 703 -10.02 -7.10 -12.81
CA ILE A 703 -11.00 -6.68 -13.82
C ILE A 703 -11.19 -5.16 -13.81
N PHE A 704 -11.22 -4.57 -14.99
CA PHE A 704 -11.57 -3.17 -15.24
C PHE A 704 -12.99 -3.09 -15.80
N PHE A 705 -13.94 -2.65 -14.99
CA PHE A 705 -15.34 -2.47 -15.37
C PHE A 705 -15.54 -1.09 -15.98
N ASP A 706 -15.71 -1.03 -17.30
CA ASP A 706 -15.90 0.23 -18.03
C ASP A 706 -17.37 0.55 -18.30
N GLU A 707 -17.64 1.79 -18.71
CA GLU A 707 -18.99 2.34 -18.91
C GLU A 707 -19.86 2.23 -17.64
N GLY A 708 -19.27 2.52 -16.48
CA GLY A 708 -19.92 2.44 -15.19
C GLY A 708 -21.04 3.48 -15.02
N TRP A 709 -22.19 3.07 -14.50
CA TRP A 709 -23.26 4.00 -14.14
C TRP A 709 -22.97 4.65 -12.77
N ASN A 710 -22.86 5.98 -12.73
CA ASN A 710 -22.39 6.74 -11.56
C ASN A 710 -23.51 7.42 -10.76
N ASP A 711 -24.75 6.91 -10.82
CA ASP A 711 -25.86 7.33 -9.96
C ASP A 711 -26.20 6.19 -9.00
N CYS A 712 -26.48 6.51 -7.73
CA CYS A 712 -26.76 5.48 -6.71
C CYS A 712 -28.02 4.66 -7.04
N GLY A 713 -28.97 5.26 -7.73
CA GLY A 713 -30.31 4.74 -7.92
C GLY A 713 -31.16 4.80 -6.65
N PRO A 714 -32.46 4.46 -6.76
CA PRO A 714 -33.33 4.33 -5.61
C PRO A 714 -32.76 3.36 -4.57
N ASN A 715 -32.60 3.83 -3.32
CA ASN A 715 -32.04 3.04 -2.21
C ASN A 715 -30.68 2.39 -2.53
N ASN A 716 -29.81 3.08 -3.28
CA ASN A 716 -28.47 2.60 -3.67
C ASN A 716 -28.44 1.36 -4.56
N MET A 717 -29.54 1.02 -5.23
CA MET A 717 -29.65 -0.24 -5.98
C MET A 717 -28.56 -0.47 -7.03
N TYR A 718 -28.01 0.58 -7.66
CA TYR A 718 -26.96 0.43 -8.66
C TYR A 718 -25.59 0.22 -8.02
N ALA A 719 -25.28 0.96 -6.95
CA ALA A 719 -24.06 0.76 -6.17
C ALA A 719 -24.05 -0.63 -5.51
N ASP A 720 -25.19 -1.08 -4.97
CA ASP A 720 -25.34 -2.42 -4.42
C ASP A 720 -25.10 -3.51 -5.47
N LEU A 721 -25.52 -3.28 -6.72
CA LEU A 721 -25.27 -4.19 -7.84
C LEU A 721 -23.77 -4.29 -8.17
N TYR A 722 -23.05 -3.16 -8.19
CA TYR A 722 -21.60 -3.19 -8.40
C TYR A 722 -20.86 -3.87 -7.23
N THR A 723 -21.28 -3.63 -5.98
CA THR A 723 -20.77 -4.36 -4.81
C THR A 723 -21.02 -5.87 -4.94
N HIS A 724 -22.14 -6.25 -5.56
CA HIS A 724 -22.49 -7.64 -5.81
C HIS A 724 -21.59 -8.28 -6.87
N ILE A 725 -21.37 -7.60 -8.00
CA ILE A 725 -20.45 -8.02 -9.07
C ILE A 725 -19.01 -8.16 -8.53
N ASP A 726 -18.56 -7.23 -7.69
CA ASP A 726 -17.25 -7.30 -7.05
C ASP A 726 -17.11 -8.53 -6.14
N ARG A 727 -18.16 -8.79 -5.34
CA ARG A 727 -18.20 -9.96 -4.47
C ARG A 727 -18.18 -11.28 -5.25
N TYR A 728 -18.93 -11.37 -6.35
CA TYR A 728 -18.88 -12.52 -7.26
C TYR A 728 -17.45 -12.72 -7.79
N THR A 729 -16.85 -11.64 -8.31
CA THR A 729 -15.50 -11.64 -8.87
C THR A 729 -14.49 -12.15 -7.85
N LYS A 730 -14.49 -11.61 -6.63
CA LYS A 730 -13.56 -11.98 -5.56
C LYS A 730 -13.84 -13.37 -4.96
N ALA A 731 -15.08 -13.84 -4.99
CA ALA A 731 -15.43 -15.19 -4.54
C ALA A 731 -14.88 -16.26 -5.49
N LYS A 732 -14.95 -16.03 -6.81
CA LYS A 732 -14.37 -16.94 -7.81
C LYS A 732 -12.87 -16.76 -7.99
N HIS A 733 -12.40 -15.54 -7.83
CA HIS A 733 -11.00 -15.16 -8.06
C HIS A 733 -10.47 -14.41 -6.84
N PRO A 734 -10.10 -15.14 -5.77
CA PRO A 734 -9.55 -14.54 -4.56
C PRO A 734 -8.34 -13.68 -4.87
N GLY A 735 -8.37 -12.45 -4.34
CA GLY A 735 -7.32 -11.48 -4.59
C GLY A 735 -7.48 -10.68 -5.88
N ALA A 736 -8.52 -10.86 -6.71
CA ALA A 736 -8.76 -9.99 -7.87
C ALA A 736 -8.83 -8.50 -7.48
N PHE A 737 -8.11 -7.66 -8.25
CA PHE A 737 -8.17 -6.19 -8.17
C PHE A 737 -9.30 -5.66 -9.07
N THR A 738 -10.21 -4.86 -8.53
CA THR A 738 -11.37 -4.38 -9.29
C THR A 738 -11.42 -2.86 -9.41
N VAL A 739 -11.69 -2.40 -10.63
CA VAL A 739 -11.82 -0.98 -10.95
C VAL A 739 -13.19 -0.74 -11.58
N LEU A 740 -13.90 0.30 -11.17
CA LEU A 740 -15.08 0.80 -11.88
C LEU A 740 -14.79 2.16 -12.52
N ASN A 741 -14.99 2.25 -13.84
CA ASN A 741 -14.80 3.45 -14.62
C ASN A 741 -16.12 3.96 -15.24
N PRO A 742 -16.69 5.05 -14.69
CA PRO A 742 -17.79 5.79 -15.34
C PRO A 742 -17.30 6.93 -16.26
N GLY A 743 -16.01 7.27 -16.24
CA GLY A 743 -15.45 8.47 -16.88
C GLY A 743 -15.84 9.80 -16.23
N ALA A 744 -16.35 9.77 -15.00
CA ALA A 744 -16.92 10.92 -14.30
C ALA A 744 -16.88 10.78 -12.76
N THR A 745 -17.24 11.85 -12.04
CA THR A 745 -17.36 11.86 -10.58
C THR A 745 -18.38 10.82 -10.08
N MET A 746 -18.16 10.29 -8.88
CA MET A 746 -19.03 9.29 -8.27
C MET A 746 -19.49 9.70 -6.86
N PRO A 747 -20.79 9.54 -6.54
CA PRO A 747 -21.31 9.82 -5.21
C PRO A 747 -20.83 8.81 -4.17
N GLN A 748 -20.89 9.16 -2.88
CA GLN A 748 -20.32 8.35 -1.79
C GLN A 748 -20.84 6.90 -1.71
N CYS A 749 -22.05 6.61 -2.18
CA CYS A 749 -22.57 5.24 -2.20
C CYS A 749 -21.66 4.25 -2.96
N PHE A 750 -20.78 4.75 -3.85
CA PHE A 750 -19.83 3.93 -4.60
C PHE A 750 -18.51 3.65 -3.87
N GLU A 751 -18.19 4.35 -2.78
CA GLU A 751 -16.89 4.31 -2.08
C GLU A 751 -16.40 2.88 -1.80
N HIS A 752 -17.32 1.98 -1.45
CA HIS A 752 -17.01 0.60 -1.12
C HIS A 752 -17.46 -0.43 -2.17
N THR A 753 -17.76 0.00 -3.40
CA THR A 753 -18.24 -0.90 -4.47
C THR A 753 -17.11 -1.70 -5.12
N MET A 754 -15.96 -1.08 -5.36
CA MET A 754 -14.77 -1.68 -5.97
C MET A 754 -13.51 -1.32 -5.16
N ASP A 755 -12.37 -1.93 -5.50
CA ASP A 755 -11.09 -1.57 -4.92
C ASP A 755 -10.67 -0.15 -5.30
N THR A 756 -10.84 0.23 -6.57
CA THR A 756 -10.54 1.57 -7.08
C THR A 756 -11.68 2.09 -7.95
N LEU A 757 -11.92 3.40 -7.90
CA LEU A 757 -12.91 4.13 -8.68
C LEU A 757 -12.20 5.14 -9.56
N MET A 758 -12.48 5.11 -10.86
CA MET A 758 -11.89 6.05 -11.81
C MET A 758 -12.77 7.29 -11.94
N THR A 759 -12.52 8.29 -11.09
CA THR A 759 -13.45 9.42 -10.89
C THR A 759 -13.16 10.62 -11.78
N PHE A 760 -12.15 10.53 -12.66
CA PHE A 760 -11.84 11.56 -13.65
C PHE A 760 -11.21 10.95 -14.90
N GLU A 761 -11.75 11.30 -16.07
CA GLU A 761 -11.27 10.86 -17.38
C GLU A 761 -11.49 11.96 -18.43
N ARG A 762 -10.73 13.05 -18.37
CA ARG A 762 -10.91 14.20 -19.30
C ARG A 762 -9.59 14.88 -19.64
N GLY A 763 -9.64 15.80 -20.60
CA GLY A 763 -8.46 16.53 -21.07
C GLY A 763 -7.86 17.50 -20.04
N TYR A 764 -6.57 17.80 -20.23
CA TYR A 764 -5.75 18.66 -19.39
C TYR A 764 -6.42 19.99 -18.99
N GLU A 765 -6.98 20.72 -19.94
CA GLU A 765 -7.66 22.00 -19.68
C GLU A 765 -8.87 21.84 -18.74
N ALA A 766 -9.65 20.77 -18.92
CA ALA A 766 -10.77 20.46 -18.04
C ALA A 766 -10.29 20.07 -16.64
N TYR A 767 -9.15 19.38 -16.53
CA TYR A 767 -8.54 19.06 -15.25
C TYR A 767 -8.11 20.32 -14.49
N LEU A 768 -7.58 21.33 -15.16
CA LEU A 768 -7.19 22.57 -14.49
C LEU A 768 -8.39 23.45 -14.11
N THR A 769 -9.33 23.63 -15.04
CA THR A 769 -10.35 24.71 -14.93
C THR A 769 -11.74 24.23 -14.55
N ASN A 770 -12.07 22.97 -14.84
CA ASN A 770 -13.43 22.42 -14.71
C ASN A 770 -13.45 21.12 -13.87
N PHE A 771 -12.48 20.93 -13.00
CA PHE A 771 -12.45 19.79 -12.09
C PHE A 771 -13.58 19.90 -11.07
N THR A 772 -14.40 18.85 -11.00
CA THR A 772 -15.43 18.71 -9.97
C THR A 772 -14.97 17.60 -9.02
N PRO A 773 -14.72 17.90 -7.73
CA PRO A 773 -14.41 16.86 -6.75
C PRO A 773 -15.64 16.00 -6.46
N ASN A 774 -15.43 14.77 -5.99
CA ASN A 774 -16.50 13.99 -5.38
C ASN A 774 -17.03 14.71 -4.13
N ASP A 775 -18.26 14.40 -3.73
CA ASP A 775 -18.88 14.92 -2.50
C ASP A 775 -18.34 14.24 -1.22
N TRP A 776 -17.39 13.33 -1.36
CA TRP A 776 -16.68 12.61 -0.30
C TRP A 776 -15.18 12.55 -0.59
N LYS A 777 -14.40 12.23 0.44
CA LYS A 777 -12.94 12.07 0.35
C LYS A 777 -12.52 10.73 0.93
N SER A 778 -11.86 9.92 0.12
CA SER A 778 -11.27 8.65 0.56
C SER A 778 -10.16 8.88 1.59
N THR A 779 -10.07 7.98 2.58
CA THR A 779 -8.93 7.91 3.52
C THR A 779 -7.70 7.24 2.89
N ASP A 780 -7.88 6.45 1.84
CA ASP A 780 -6.82 5.81 1.05
C ASP A 780 -6.82 6.37 -0.37
N VAL A 781 -5.72 7.01 -0.79
CA VAL A 781 -5.66 7.65 -2.12
C VAL A 781 -5.72 6.62 -3.25
N ARG A 782 -5.33 5.36 -3.01
CA ARG A 782 -5.40 4.26 -3.99
C ARG A 782 -6.84 3.92 -4.40
N LYS A 783 -7.83 4.37 -3.64
CA LYS A 783 -9.25 4.28 -3.99
C LYS A 783 -9.60 5.06 -5.26
N ILE A 784 -8.79 6.07 -5.63
CA ILE A 784 -9.12 7.01 -6.70
C ILE A 784 -8.10 6.92 -7.83
N TRP A 785 -8.60 6.75 -9.06
CA TRP A 785 -7.82 6.81 -10.29
C TRP A 785 -8.27 8.01 -11.15
N HIS A 786 -7.32 8.83 -11.61
CA HIS A 786 -7.54 9.85 -12.64
C HIS A 786 -6.77 9.53 -13.93
N ILE A 787 -7.43 9.64 -15.08
CA ILE A 787 -6.77 9.72 -16.39
C ILE A 787 -6.88 11.15 -16.94
N ILE A 788 -5.74 11.73 -17.31
CA ILE A 788 -5.63 13.07 -17.85
C ILE A 788 -4.87 13.03 -19.18
N TYR A 789 -5.60 13.26 -20.28
CA TYR A 789 -5.03 13.29 -21.63
C TYR A 789 -4.78 14.72 -22.13
N GLY A 790 -3.94 14.85 -23.15
CA GLY A 790 -3.54 16.13 -23.75
C GLY A 790 -2.61 16.97 -22.86
N VAL A 791 -1.86 16.35 -21.94
CA VAL A 791 -0.96 17.03 -21.01
C VAL A 791 0.41 17.26 -21.67
N PRO A 792 0.88 18.52 -21.84
CA PRO A 792 2.21 18.81 -22.32
C PRO A 792 3.29 18.22 -21.39
N GLU A 793 4.42 17.75 -21.95
CA GLU A 793 5.51 17.14 -21.16
C GLU A 793 6.02 18.07 -20.04
N SER A 794 6.04 19.39 -20.28
CA SER A 794 6.45 20.38 -19.28
C SER A 794 5.53 20.46 -18.04
N GLU A 795 4.31 19.93 -18.12
CA GLU A 795 3.28 20.04 -17.08
C GLU A 795 3.04 18.71 -16.34
N VAL A 796 3.70 17.62 -16.74
CA VAL A 796 3.56 16.30 -16.11
C VAL A 796 3.80 16.36 -14.61
N VAL A 797 4.84 17.09 -14.19
CA VAL A 797 5.19 17.28 -12.77
C VAL A 797 4.07 18.01 -12.01
N THR A 798 3.54 19.08 -12.60
CA THR A 798 2.46 19.87 -12.03
C THR A 798 1.19 19.02 -11.88
N VAL A 799 0.82 18.29 -12.94
CA VAL A 799 -0.41 17.49 -12.99
C VAL A 799 -0.34 16.30 -12.03
N ALA A 800 0.79 15.60 -11.93
CA ALA A 800 0.96 14.48 -11.00
C ALA A 800 0.77 14.91 -9.54
N LYS A 801 1.40 16.02 -9.14
CA LYS A 801 1.23 16.61 -7.80
C LYS A 801 -0.20 17.05 -7.55
N LEU A 802 -0.80 17.76 -8.51
CA LEU A 802 -2.20 18.19 -8.42
C LEU A 802 -3.16 17.01 -8.30
N ALA A 803 -2.87 15.89 -8.95
CA ALA A 803 -3.66 14.67 -8.81
C ALA A 803 -3.57 14.08 -7.40
N LEU A 804 -2.38 14.08 -6.79
CA LEU A 804 -2.23 13.63 -5.40
C LEU A 804 -2.96 14.56 -4.43
N GLU A 805 -2.87 15.87 -4.62
CA GLU A 805 -3.62 16.87 -3.83
C GLU A 805 -5.14 16.67 -3.94
N ARG A 806 -5.61 16.20 -5.10
CA ARG A 806 -7.01 15.84 -5.35
C ARG A 806 -7.38 14.43 -4.89
N GLY A 807 -6.45 13.71 -4.27
CA GLY A 807 -6.68 12.40 -3.64
C GLY A 807 -6.52 11.20 -4.57
N ALA A 808 -5.98 11.37 -5.79
CA ALA A 808 -5.76 10.28 -6.73
C ALA A 808 -4.42 9.57 -6.49
N GLY A 809 -4.49 8.33 -6.03
CA GLY A 809 -3.37 7.42 -5.85
C GLY A 809 -3.01 6.64 -7.11
N LEU A 810 -3.93 6.48 -8.07
CA LEU A 810 -3.62 5.96 -9.40
C LEU A 810 -3.75 7.08 -10.42
N ILE A 811 -2.77 7.22 -11.31
CA ILE A 811 -2.79 8.23 -12.37
C ILE A 811 -2.36 7.67 -13.72
N GLU A 812 -3.02 8.14 -14.77
CA GLU A 812 -2.52 8.10 -16.14
C GLU A 812 -2.42 9.52 -16.67
N ILE A 813 -1.24 9.92 -17.12
CA ILE A 813 -1.01 11.23 -17.73
C ILE A 813 -0.42 10.94 -19.11
N THR A 814 -1.08 11.45 -20.15
CA THR A 814 -0.65 11.24 -21.53
C THR A 814 -0.69 12.54 -22.33
N ASN A 815 0.24 12.67 -23.28
CA ASN A 815 0.24 13.76 -24.26
C ASN A 815 -0.68 13.47 -25.46
N ASP A 816 -1.26 12.27 -25.53
CA ASP A 816 -2.23 11.92 -26.57
C ASP A 816 -3.58 12.60 -26.34
N VAL A 817 -4.43 12.63 -27.36
CA VAL A 817 -5.70 13.36 -27.39
C VAL A 817 -6.85 12.49 -27.90
N LEU A 818 -8.07 13.01 -27.81
CA LEU A 818 -9.25 12.37 -28.41
C LEU A 818 -9.09 12.21 -29.93
N ASP A 819 -9.70 11.20 -30.56
CA ASP A 819 -10.78 10.36 -30.03
C ASP A 819 -10.35 9.10 -29.24
N ASN A 820 -9.05 8.75 -29.20
CA ASN A 820 -8.57 7.57 -28.48
C ASN A 820 -7.20 7.80 -27.81
N PRO A 821 -7.14 8.37 -26.60
CA PRO A 821 -5.87 8.68 -25.94
C PRO A 821 -5.14 7.46 -25.34
N TYR A 822 -5.67 6.25 -25.57
CA TYR A 822 -5.24 4.99 -24.94
C TYR A 822 -4.51 4.05 -25.92
N ASP A 823 -4.39 4.43 -27.19
CA ASP A 823 -3.77 3.61 -28.23
C ASP A 823 -2.27 3.86 -28.44
N ASN A 824 -1.69 4.84 -27.74
CA ASN A 824 -0.26 5.11 -27.76
C ASN A 824 0.31 5.32 -26.35
N LEU A 825 1.52 4.82 -26.12
CA LEU A 825 2.30 5.11 -24.91
C LEU A 825 3.21 6.32 -25.16
N PRO A 826 3.20 7.37 -24.31
CA PRO A 826 4.11 8.50 -24.42
C PRO A 826 5.58 8.09 -24.56
N GLY A 827 6.39 8.99 -25.14
CA GLY A 827 7.83 8.77 -25.33
C GLY A 827 8.57 8.50 -24.02
N SER A 828 9.75 7.88 -24.10
CA SER A 828 10.51 7.44 -22.90
C SER A 828 10.84 8.58 -21.92
N SER A 829 11.14 9.79 -22.40
CA SER A 829 11.41 10.95 -21.53
C SER A 829 10.17 11.36 -20.72
N TYR A 830 9.01 11.35 -21.37
CA TYR A 830 7.72 11.63 -20.77
C TYR A 830 7.39 10.62 -19.68
N MET A 831 7.45 9.32 -20.02
CA MET A 831 7.15 8.24 -19.08
C MET A 831 8.10 8.25 -17.89
N GLN A 832 9.40 8.48 -18.10
CA GLN A 832 10.36 8.61 -16.99
C GLN A 832 10.05 9.82 -16.10
N THR A 833 9.65 10.95 -16.70
CA THR A 833 9.22 12.13 -15.94
C THR A 833 8.02 11.78 -15.07
N GLN A 834 6.98 11.16 -15.61
CA GLN A 834 5.80 10.75 -14.84
C GLN A 834 6.14 9.76 -13.72
N LEU A 835 6.89 8.69 -14.03
CA LEU A 835 7.28 7.65 -13.06
C LEU A 835 8.16 8.21 -11.93
N SER A 836 8.94 9.27 -12.19
CA SER A 836 9.75 9.93 -11.16
C SER A 836 8.94 10.74 -10.15
N GLN A 837 7.67 11.07 -10.45
CA GLN A 837 6.83 11.90 -9.59
C GLN A 837 5.97 11.09 -8.62
N VAL A 838 5.60 9.87 -9.00
CA VAL A 838 4.78 9.00 -8.15
C VAL A 838 5.66 8.34 -7.10
N THR A 839 5.19 8.12 -5.88
CA THR A 839 6.00 7.51 -4.80
C THR A 839 6.21 6.00 -4.96
N GLY A 840 5.35 5.36 -5.74
CA GLY A 840 5.30 3.91 -5.92
C GLY A 840 4.54 3.22 -4.78
N GLY A 841 3.99 2.03 -5.05
CA GLY A 841 3.18 1.25 -4.11
C GLY A 841 2.51 0.06 -4.81
N ILE A 842 1.43 -0.46 -4.19
CA ILE A 842 0.54 -1.43 -4.85
C ILE A 842 -0.91 -0.97 -4.91
N PRO A 843 -1.69 -1.53 -5.85
CA PRO A 843 -3.12 -1.31 -5.88
C PRO A 843 -3.80 -1.80 -4.58
N LEU A 844 -4.81 -1.05 -4.14
CA LEU A 844 -5.67 -1.44 -3.02
C LEU A 844 -6.40 -2.74 -3.36
N ARG A 845 -6.51 -3.69 -2.42
CA ARG A 845 -7.31 -4.91 -2.58
C ARG A 845 -8.14 -5.16 -1.34
N GLU A 846 -9.41 -4.79 -1.39
CA GLU A 846 -10.35 -4.98 -0.29
C GLU A 846 -11.00 -6.35 -0.35
N THR A 847 -11.24 -6.94 0.82
CA THR A 847 -12.09 -8.12 0.95
C THR A 847 -13.55 -7.70 1.10
N LYS A 848 -14.47 -8.29 0.34
CA LYS A 848 -15.91 -8.03 0.48
C LYS A 848 -16.60 -9.16 1.26
N SER A 849 -17.02 -8.86 2.48
CA SER A 849 -17.84 -9.78 3.28
C SER A 849 -19.33 -9.61 3.00
N TRP A 850 -20.11 -10.64 3.32
CA TRP A 850 -21.57 -10.55 3.35
C TRP A 850 -22.05 -9.93 4.67
N PRO A 851 -23.15 -9.15 4.65
CA PRO A 851 -23.82 -8.71 5.88
C PRO A 851 -24.20 -9.92 6.76
N THR A 852 -24.02 -9.82 8.08
CA THR A 852 -24.47 -10.85 9.02
C THR A 852 -26.01 -10.86 9.08
N GLY A 853 -26.61 -12.02 9.37
CA GLY A 853 -28.06 -12.15 9.40
C GLY A 853 -28.55 -13.60 9.42
N ALA A 854 -29.86 -13.77 9.25
CA ALA A 854 -30.50 -15.09 9.20
C ALA A 854 -30.19 -15.82 7.89
N ALA A 855 -30.20 -17.16 7.93
CA ALA A 855 -30.11 -17.98 6.73
C ALA A 855 -31.33 -17.74 5.80
N ALA A 856 -31.10 -17.78 4.50
CA ALA A 856 -32.14 -17.66 3.49
C ALA A 856 -32.94 -18.96 3.36
N SER A 857 -34.24 -18.84 3.09
CA SER A 857 -35.05 -20.01 2.72
C SER A 857 -34.68 -20.52 1.32
N THR A 858 -34.85 -21.82 1.08
CA THR A 858 -34.63 -22.40 -0.26
C THR A 858 -35.59 -21.83 -1.30
N PRO A 859 -35.09 -21.33 -2.46
CA PRO A 859 -35.92 -20.85 -3.54
C PRO A 859 -36.71 -21.98 -4.21
N ASN A 860 -37.87 -21.66 -4.76
CA ASN A 860 -38.74 -22.62 -5.44
C ASN A 860 -39.32 -22.04 -6.73
N GLY A 861 -39.93 -22.91 -7.54
CA GLY A 861 -40.57 -22.50 -8.79
C GLY A 861 -39.58 -22.09 -9.89
N LEU A 862 -38.34 -22.59 -9.83
CA LEU A 862 -37.37 -22.36 -10.90
C LEU A 862 -37.93 -22.94 -12.21
N SER A 863 -37.99 -22.12 -13.27
CA SER A 863 -38.47 -22.55 -14.58
C SER A 863 -37.68 -21.89 -15.71
N VAL A 864 -37.58 -22.60 -16.84
CA VAL A 864 -37.09 -22.04 -18.11
C VAL A 864 -38.29 -21.53 -18.88
N THR A 865 -38.35 -20.24 -19.15
CA THR A 865 -39.47 -19.62 -19.89
C THR A 865 -39.19 -19.57 -21.38
N THR A 866 -37.95 -19.32 -21.79
CA THR A 866 -37.48 -19.37 -23.18
C THR A 866 -36.05 -19.89 -23.27
N ALA A 867 -35.71 -20.51 -24.40
CA ALA A 867 -34.35 -20.91 -24.73
C ALA A 867 -34.08 -20.63 -26.20
N ASP A 868 -32.86 -20.20 -26.50
CA ASP A 868 -32.42 -19.86 -27.84
C ASP A 868 -31.19 -20.68 -28.29
N TYR A 869 -30.49 -20.27 -29.35
CA TYR A 869 -29.27 -20.93 -29.82
C TYR A 869 -28.15 -20.94 -28.78
N SER A 870 -28.06 -19.91 -27.93
CA SER A 870 -26.94 -19.74 -26.98
C SER A 870 -27.36 -19.15 -25.63
N SER A 871 -28.65 -19.11 -25.33
CA SER A 871 -29.15 -18.50 -24.09
C SER A 871 -30.41 -19.20 -23.55
N ALA A 872 -30.69 -18.98 -22.27
CA ALA A 872 -31.92 -19.42 -21.62
C ALA A 872 -32.41 -18.36 -20.63
N HIS A 873 -33.71 -18.07 -20.65
CA HIS A 873 -34.34 -17.18 -19.67
C HIS A 873 -34.93 -18.00 -18.53
N LEU A 874 -34.52 -17.66 -17.30
CA LEU A 874 -34.85 -18.37 -16.07
C LEU A 874 -35.69 -17.46 -15.17
N THR A 875 -36.66 -18.03 -14.47
CA THR A 875 -37.47 -17.35 -13.44
C THR A 875 -37.66 -18.23 -12.22
N TRP A 876 -37.75 -17.64 -11.02
CA TRP A 876 -38.03 -18.34 -9.76
C TRP A 876 -38.84 -17.46 -8.79
N SER A 877 -39.25 -18.02 -7.65
CA SER A 877 -39.96 -17.28 -6.60
C SER A 877 -38.99 -16.68 -5.58
N SER A 878 -39.37 -15.54 -4.99
CA SER A 878 -38.58 -14.91 -3.92
C SER A 878 -38.47 -15.79 -2.67
N SER A 879 -37.36 -15.62 -1.94
CA SER A 879 -37.02 -16.35 -0.73
C SER A 879 -36.90 -15.41 0.46
N ALA A 880 -37.35 -15.87 1.64
CA ALA A 880 -37.21 -15.11 2.87
C ALA A 880 -35.72 -14.98 3.25
N ASN A 881 -35.34 -13.80 3.75
CA ASN A 881 -33.97 -13.44 4.15
C ASN A 881 -32.91 -13.52 3.03
N ALA A 882 -33.30 -13.61 1.76
CA ALA A 882 -32.35 -13.59 0.67
C ALA A 882 -31.67 -12.21 0.55
N LEU A 883 -30.34 -12.22 0.48
CA LEU A 883 -29.48 -11.10 0.12
C LEU A 883 -29.09 -11.16 -1.38
N ALA A 884 -29.09 -12.37 -1.95
CA ALA A 884 -28.85 -12.62 -3.37
C ALA A 884 -29.38 -13.99 -3.81
N TYR A 885 -29.32 -14.26 -5.12
CA TYR A 885 -29.51 -15.58 -5.70
C TYR A 885 -28.32 -15.97 -6.56
N HIS A 886 -27.83 -17.18 -6.36
CA HIS A 886 -26.78 -17.81 -7.15
C HIS A 886 -27.40 -18.81 -8.13
N VAL A 887 -27.09 -18.67 -9.42
CA VAL A 887 -27.54 -19.57 -10.47
C VAL A 887 -26.43 -20.54 -10.83
N TYR A 888 -26.76 -21.82 -10.79
CA TYR A 888 -25.84 -22.91 -11.05
C TYR A 888 -26.21 -23.63 -12.35
N LEU A 889 -25.23 -23.91 -13.20
CA LEU A 889 -25.35 -24.80 -14.37
C LEU A 889 -24.51 -26.05 -14.11
N ALA A 890 -25.16 -27.22 -14.09
CA ALA A 890 -24.51 -28.50 -13.79
C ALA A 890 -23.66 -28.46 -12.49
N GLY A 891 -24.13 -27.73 -11.47
CA GLY A 891 -23.46 -27.58 -10.18
C GLY A 891 -22.32 -26.55 -10.14
N GLN A 892 -22.04 -25.83 -11.23
CA GLN A 892 -21.09 -24.71 -11.28
C GLN A 892 -21.83 -23.38 -11.18
N LEU A 893 -21.38 -22.49 -10.30
CA LEU A 893 -21.90 -21.13 -10.23
C LEU A 893 -21.58 -20.41 -11.55
N ILE A 894 -22.58 -19.86 -12.23
CA ILE A 894 -22.41 -19.16 -13.52
C ILE A 894 -22.84 -17.70 -13.49
N THR A 895 -23.71 -17.32 -12.55
CA THR A 895 -24.06 -15.92 -12.32
C THR A 895 -24.68 -15.77 -10.94
N SER A 896 -24.64 -14.55 -10.41
CA SER A 896 -25.22 -14.12 -9.16
C SER A 896 -26.03 -12.84 -9.38
N VAL A 897 -27.21 -12.76 -8.79
CA VAL A 897 -28.08 -11.57 -8.87
C VAL A 897 -28.55 -11.13 -7.49
N THR A 898 -28.91 -9.86 -7.35
CA THR A 898 -29.38 -9.31 -6.07
C THR A 898 -30.73 -9.90 -5.66
N SER A 899 -31.09 -9.81 -4.38
CA SER A 899 -32.33 -10.41 -3.86
C SER A 899 -33.63 -9.85 -4.43
N SER A 900 -33.59 -8.67 -5.07
CA SER A 900 -34.73 -8.10 -5.78
C SER A 900 -34.96 -8.72 -7.16
N MET A 901 -33.99 -9.45 -7.70
CA MET A 901 -34.02 -10.07 -9.01
C MET A 901 -34.38 -11.55 -8.88
N THR A 902 -35.48 -11.95 -9.52
CA THR A 902 -36.00 -13.33 -9.50
C THR A 902 -36.13 -13.93 -10.92
N GLN A 903 -35.41 -13.32 -11.85
CA GLN A 903 -35.30 -13.75 -13.24
C GLN A 903 -33.94 -13.33 -13.79
N VAL A 904 -33.42 -14.09 -14.75
CA VAL A 904 -32.18 -13.76 -15.48
C VAL A 904 -32.11 -14.51 -16.80
N THR A 905 -31.55 -13.89 -17.82
CA THR A 905 -31.16 -14.53 -19.08
C THR A 905 -29.68 -14.87 -19.03
N VAL A 906 -29.36 -16.17 -18.99
CA VAL A 906 -27.98 -16.68 -19.05
C VAL A 906 -27.57 -16.88 -20.50
N GLY A 907 -26.38 -16.39 -20.87
CA GLY A 907 -25.80 -16.46 -22.21
C GLY A 907 -24.71 -17.53 -22.34
N ASN A 908 -23.97 -17.48 -23.45
CA ASN A 908 -22.81 -18.34 -23.75
C ASN A 908 -23.05 -19.86 -23.62
N LEU A 909 -24.30 -20.30 -23.74
CA LEU A 909 -24.64 -21.72 -23.77
C LEU A 909 -24.27 -22.33 -25.12
N VAL A 910 -23.84 -23.59 -25.12
CA VAL A 910 -23.49 -24.30 -26.35
C VAL A 910 -24.76 -24.63 -27.13
N ALA A 911 -24.78 -24.33 -28.44
CA ALA A 911 -25.93 -24.62 -29.29
C ALA A 911 -26.21 -26.12 -29.43
N GLY A 912 -27.49 -26.50 -29.52
CA GLY A 912 -27.93 -27.89 -29.65
C GLY A 912 -27.71 -28.76 -28.41
N THR A 913 -27.55 -28.17 -27.22
CA THR A 913 -27.26 -28.89 -25.97
C THR A 913 -28.37 -28.73 -24.93
N SER A 914 -28.43 -29.66 -23.98
CA SER A 914 -29.34 -29.63 -22.84
C SER A 914 -28.60 -29.11 -21.61
N ASN A 915 -29.14 -28.06 -20.98
CA ASN A 915 -28.52 -27.31 -19.88
C ASN A 915 -29.45 -27.38 -18.65
N THR A 916 -28.95 -27.90 -17.53
CA THR A 916 -29.75 -28.07 -16.30
C THR A 916 -29.30 -27.09 -15.23
N PHE A 917 -30.25 -26.31 -14.73
CA PHE A 917 -30.05 -25.21 -13.80
C PHE A 917 -30.65 -25.49 -12.43
N THR A 918 -30.02 -24.95 -11.40
CA THR A 918 -30.54 -24.82 -10.03
C THR A 918 -30.24 -23.42 -9.51
N VAL A 919 -31.05 -22.93 -8.56
CA VAL A 919 -30.83 -21.64 -7.90
C VAL A 919 -30.70 -21.86 -6.39
N ARG A 920 -29.80 -21.12 -5.75
CA ARG A 920 -29.68 -21.02 -4.29
C ARG A 920 -29.88 -19.59 -3.85
N ALA A 921 -30.53 -19.39 -2.72
CA ALA A 921 -30.60 -18.08 -2.09
C ALA A 921 -29.41 -17.92 -1.14
N VAL A 922 -28.84 -16.72 -1.08
CA VAL A 922 -27.75 -16.39 -0.15
C VAL A 922 -28.33 -15.61 1.03
N GLY A 923 -28.11 -16.08 2.25
CA GLY A 923 -28.53 -15.41 3.48
C GLY A 923 -27.40 -14.67 4.19
N GLY A 924 -27.64 -14.33 5.46
CA GLY A 924 -26.66 -13.65 6.30
C GLY A 924 -25.34 -14.41 6.42
N GLY A 925 -24.23 -13.67 6.41
CA GLY A 925 -22.87 -14.21 6.40
C GLY A 925 -22.47 -14.90 5.09
N GLY A 926 -23.30 -14.82 4.04
CA GLY A 926 -23.01 -15.48 2.76
C GLY A 926 -23.40 -16.94 2.70
N VAL A 927 -24.18 -17.42 3.67
CA VAL A 927 -24.58 -18.83 3.75
C VAL A 927 -25.63 -19.12 2.69
N GLU A 928 -25.36 -20.07 1.80
CA GLU A 928 -26.30 -20.53 0.79
C GLU A 928 -27.39 -21.44 1.39
N SER A 929 -28.60 -21.33 0.85
CA SER A 929 -29.68 -22.30 1.05
C SER A 929 -29.39 -23.63 0.34
N GLY A 930 -30.28 -24.63 0.54
CA GLY A 930 -30.35 -25.78 -0.37
C GLY A 930 -30.77 -25.37 -1.79
N ASP A 931 -30.55 -26.26 -2.77
CA ASP A 931 -30.95 -26.08 -4.16
C ASP A 931 -32.46 -25.95 -4.33
N SER A 932 -32.89 -25.10 -5.28
CA SER A 932 -34.24 -25.11 -5.83
C SER A 932 -34.56 -26.44 -6.53
N ASN A 933 -35.80 -26.58 -7.02
CA ASN A 933 -36.06 -27.56 -8.08
C ASN A 933 -35.15 -27.30 -9.29
N SER A 934 -34.76 -28.35 -10.02
CA SER A 934 -34.00 -28.18 -11.26
C SER A 934 -34.89 -27.76 -12.42
N ALA A 935 -34.33 -27.01 -13.37
CA ALA A 935 -35.00 -26.66 -14.63
C ALA A 935 -34.04 -26.88 -15.81
N THR A 936 -34.53 -27.43 -16.92
CA THR A 936 -33.69 -27.80 -18.07
C THR A 936 -34.08 -27.00 -19.32
N ALA A 937 -33.10 -26.31 -19.90
CA ALA A 937 -33.23 -25.63 -21.19
C ALA A 937 -32.57 -26.46 -22.29
N SER A 938 -33.22 -26.59 -23.46
CA SER A 938 -32.58 -27.17 -24.66
C SER A 938 -32.33 -26.04 -25.65
N THR A 939 -31.06 -25.75 -25.94
CA THR A 939 -30.69 -24.72 -26.92
C THR A 939 -30.95 -25.20 -28.34
N LYS A 940 -31.28 -24.28 -29.25
CA LYS A 940 -31.52 -24.60 -30.66
C LYS A 940 -30.22 -25.07 -31.33
N SER A 941 -30.32 -26.00 -32.28
CA SER A 941 -29.17 -26.44 -33.09
C SER A 941 -28.90 -25.47 -34.24
N LEU A 942 -27.63 -25.16 -34.50
CA LEU A 942 -27.22 -24.29 -35.60
C LEU A 942 -27.44 -24.99 -36.97
N PRO A 943 -28.06 -24.32 -37.96
CA PRO A 943 -28.16 -24.83 -39.33
C PRO A 943 -26.76 -25.03 -39.94
N ASP A 944 -26.44 -26.26 -40.37
CA ASP A 944 -25.12 -26.67 -40.88
C ASP A 944 -23.93 -26.31 -39.98
N GLY A 945 -24.17 -26.13 -38.67
CA GLY A 945 -23.15 -25.67 -37.72
C GLY A 945 -22.74 -24.20 -37.90
N LYS A 946 -23.46 -23.40 -38.70
CA LYS A 946 -23.14 -22.01 -39.01
C LYS A 946 -23.87 -21.04 -38.09
N THR A 947 -23.17 -20.01 -37.64
CA THR A 947 -23.72 -18.92 -36.82
C THR A 947 -24.22 -17.73 -37.65
N VAL A 948 -23.75 -17.62 -38.90
CA VAL A 948 -24.16 -16.61 -39.87
C VAL A 948 -24.79 -17.30 -41.08
N ILE A 949 -26.04 -16.99 -41.38
CA ILE A 949 -26.80 -17.60 -42.48
C ILE A 949 -27.63 -16.55 -43.24
N ASN A 950 -28.32 -16.96 -44.31
CA ASN A 950 -29.28 -16.15 -45.07
C ASN A 950 -28.75 -14.76 -45.50
N TYR A 951 -27.46 -14.69 -45.84
CA TYR A 951 -26.80 -13.45 -46.22
C TYR A 951 -26.98 -13.14 -47.71
N LYS A 952 -27.21 -11.87 -48.05
CA LYS A 952 -27.33 -11.40 -49.45
C LYS A 952 -27.07 -9.90 -49.57
N SER A 953 -26.68 -9.47 -50.77
CA SER A 953 -26.55 -8.07 -51.16
C SER A 953 -27.57 -7.70 -52.24
N SER A 954 -28.15 -6.52 -52.13
CA SER A 954 -29.09 -5.91 -53.08
C SER A 954 -28.57 -4.51 -53.48
N PRO A 955 -27.63 -4.44 -54.45
CA PRO A 955 -26.99 -3.19 -54.84
C PRO A 955 -27.87 -2.35 -55.78
N SER A 956 -27.79 -1.02 -55.65
CA SER A 956 -28.33 -0.02 -56.59
C SER A 956 -27.21 0.91 -57.07
N GLU A 957 -27.52 1.96 -57.83
CA GLU A 957 -26.49 2.87 -58.37
C GLU A 957 -25.69 3.57 -57.25
N GLY A 958 -26.35 4.13 -56.23
CA GLY A 958 -25.72 4.91 -55.17
C GLY A 958 -25.86 4.35 -53.74
N SER A 959 -26.54 3.22 -53.56
CA SER A 959 -26.76 2.61 -52.25
C SER A 959 -26.89 1.09 -52.34
N THR A 960 -26.59 0.38 -51.26
CA THR A 960 -26.69 -1.09 -51.21
C THR A 960 -27.33 -1.50 -49.91
N THR A 961 -28.28 -2.44 -49.98
CA THR A 961 -28.81 -3.12 -48.79
C THR A 961 -28.15 -4.49 -48.67
N ILE A 962 -27.54 -4.76 -47.52
CA ILE A 962 -26.99 -6.07 -47.17
C ILE A 962 -27.80 -6.62 -46.00
N THR A 963 -28.18 -7.90 -46.05
CA THR A 963 -28.84 -8.59 -44.95
C THR A 963 -28.07 -9.84 -44.56
N ALA A 964 -28.06 -10.22 -43.29
CA ALA A 964 -27.56 -11.50 -42.79
C ALA A 964 -28.27 -11.89 -41.48
N ASP A 965 -28.50 -13.18 -41.25
CA ASP A 965 -29.00 -13.67 -39.96
C ASP A 965 -27.82 -14.07 -39.07
N ILE A 966 -27.74 -13.48 -37.88
CA ILE A 966 -26.71 -13.73 -36.86
C ILE A 966 -27.37 -14.45 -35.68
N LEU A 967 -27.11 -15.76 -35.54
CA LEU A 967 -27.88 -16.64 -34.66
C LEU A 967 -27.40 -16.67 -33.20
N VAL A 968 -26.18 -16.18 -32.93
CA VAL A 968 -25.58 -16.09 -31.59
C VAL A 968 -24.98 -14.70 -31.40
N PRO A 969 -24.88 -14.19 -30.16
CA PRO A 969 -24.34 -12.87 -29.88
C PRO A 969 -22.85 -12.77 -30.21
N TYR A 970 -22.43 -11.61 -30.70
CA TYR A 970 -21.03 -11.27 -30.96
C TYR A 970 -20.69 -9.87 -30.46
N ALA A 971 -19.42 -9.63 -30.15
CA ALA A 971 -18.94 -8.28 -29.84
C ALA A 971 -18.97 -7.41 -31.09
N PHE A 972 -18.52 -7.97 -32.21
CA PHE A 972 -18.42 -7.29 -33.49
C PHE A 972 -19.06 -8.12 -34.60
N VAL A 973 -19.90 -7.44 -35.39
CA VAL A 973 -20.39 -7.92 -36.68
C VAL A 973 -19.97 -6.88 -37.72
N ARG A 974 -18.97 -7.21 -38.52
CA ARG A 974 -18.38 -6.32 -39.53
C ARG A 974 -18.80 -6.74 -40.92
N LEU A 975 -19.07 -5.77 -41.78
CA LEU A 975 -19.13 -5.99 -43.21
C LEU A 975 -17.86 -5.48 -43.86
N TYR A 976 -17.27 -6.24 -44.77
CA TYR A 976 -16.21 -5.75 -45.65
C TYR A 976 -16.68 -5.80 -47.10
N ILE A 977 -16.36 -4.77 -47.88
CA ILE A 977 -16.56 -4.77 -49.33
C ILE A 977 -15.22 -5.03 -49.99
N TRP A 978 -15.17 -6.08 -50.82
CA TRP A 978 -13.96 -6.59 -51.45
C TRP A 978 -14.09 -6.58 -52.97
N ASP A 979 -12.97 -6.43 -53.68
CA ASP A 979 -12.98 -6.29 -55.15
C ASP A 979 -12.01 -7.25 -55.87
N ALA A 980 -10.89 -7.61 -55.24
CA ALA A 980 -9.86 -8.48 -55.80
C ALA A 980 -9.34 -9.56 -54.83
N LEU A 981 -8.69 -10.58 -55.40
CA LEU A 981 -7.77 -11.46 -54.69
C LEU A 981 -6.38 -10.83 -54.71
N ASP A 982 -5.75 -10.75 -53.54
CA ASP A 982 -4.54 -9.97 -53.26
C ASP A 982 -4.73 -8.43 -53.29
N CYS A 983 -3.97 -7.73 -52.44
CA CYS A 983 -4.02 -6.27 -52.35
C CYS A 983 -2.90 -5.61 -53.16
N ASP A 984 -3.25 -4.57 -53.94
CA ASP A 984 -2.26 -3.68 -54.57
C ASP A 984 -1.79 -2.64 -53.55
N TRP A 985 -0.66 -2.93 -52.89
CA TRP A 985 -0.12 -2.08 -51.83
C TRP A 985 0.40 -0.72 -52.29
N GLU A 986 0.68 -0.53 -53.59
CA GLU A 986 1.26 0.71 -54.11
C GLU A 986 0.20 1.69 -54.60
N VAL A 987 -0.86 1.19 -55.25
CA VAL A 987 -1.83 2.04 -55.97
C VAL A 987 -3.17 2.11 -55.25
N ASN A 988 -3.62 1.02 -54.64
CA ASN A 988 -4.92 0.94 -53.97
C ASN A 988 -4.83 -0.02 -52.78
N PRO A 989 -4.20 0.41 -51.67
CA PRO A 989 -4.00 -0.46 -50.53
C PRO A 989 -5.36 -0.82 -49.91
N GLY A 990 -5.47 -2.04 -49.38
CA GLY A 990 -6.67 -2.53 -48.72
C GLY A 990 -6.34 -3.45 -47.57
N TRP A 991 -7.36 -3.77 -46.79
CA TRP A 991 -7.25 -4.70 -45.68
C TRP A 991 -7.46 -6.14 -46.17
N PRO A 992 -6.51 -7.05 -45.93
CA PRO A 992 -6.62 -8.43 -46.37
C PRO A 992 -7.52 -9.24 -45.41
N VAL A 993 -8.53 -9.93 -45.95
CA VAL A 993 -9.38 -10.86 -45.17
C VAL A 993 -9.18 -12.28 -45.69
N ASN A 994 -8.65 -13.17 -44.85
CA ASN A 994 -8.25 -14.52 -45.23
C ASN A 994 -9.45 -15.39 -45.63
N ASN A 995 -9.38 -15.98 -46.82
CA ASN A 995 -10.32 -17.01 -47.26
C ASN A 995 -9.72 -18.42 -47.03
N LYS A 996 -8.53 -18.76 -47.53
CA LYS A 996 -7.81 -20.02 -47.30
C LYS A 996 -6.50 -19.75 -46.55
N VAL A 997 -5.83 -20.80 -46.06
CA VAL A 997 -4.46 -20.68 -45.56
C VAL A 997 -3.60 -20.07 -46.68
N ASP A 998 -2.95 -18.94 -46.39
CA ASP A 998 -2.15 -18.15 -47.34
C ASP A 998 -2.90 -17.53 -48.52
N SER A 999 -4.23 -17.32 -48.44
CA SER A 999 -5.01 -16.63 -49.48
C SER A 999 -6.06 -15.69 -48.87
N TYR A 1000 -6.22 -14.49 -49.45
CA TYR A 1000 -7.09 -13.45 -48.92
C TYR A 1000 -7.77 -12.63 -50.03
N VAL A 1001 -8.89 -12.00 -49.68
CA VAL A 1001 -9.51 -10.95 -50.50
C VAL A 1001 -9.04 -9.58 -50.03
N CYS A 1002 -8.91 -8.63 -50.96
CA CYS A 1002 -8.60 -7.25 -50.63
C CYS A 1002 -9.87 -6.44 -50.38
N THR A 1003 -9.93 -5.74 -49.24
CA THR A 1003 -11.10 -4.97 -48.83
C THR A 1003 -10.76 -3.50 -48.66
N HIS A 1004 -11.61 -2.61 -49.19
CA HIS A 1004 -11.37 -1.16 -49.13
C HIS A 1004 -12.36 -0.42 -48.24
N TYR A 1005 -13.49 -1.06 -47.94
CA TYR A 1005 -14.53 -0.50 -47.09
C TYR A 1005 -14.91 -1.48 -46.01
N MET A 1006 -15.13 -0.95 -44.81
CA MET A 1006 -15.61 -1.70 -43.66
C MET A 1006 -16.84 -0.99 -43.08
N VAL A 1007 -17.86 -1.74 -42.71
CA VAL A 1007 -18.93 -1.27 -41.83
C VAL A 1007 -18.74 -1.93 -40.48
N GLU A 1008 -18.66 -1.11 -39.44
CA GLU A 1008 -18.72 -1.54 -38.05
C GLU A 1008 -19.72 -0.64 -37.31
N GLY A 1009 -20.66 -1.25 -36.58
CA GLY A 1009 -21.76 -0.52 -35.98
C GLY A 1009 -22.63 0.21 -37.01
N GLU A 1010 -22.71 1.53 -36.90
CA GLU A 1010 -23.44 2.44 -37.80
C GLU A 1010 -22.48 3.34 -38.61
N THR A 1011 -21.20 2.96 -38.70
CA THR A 1011 -20.17 3.77 -39.36
C THR A 1011 -19.59 3.04 -40.56
N LEU A 1012 -19.43 3.77 -41.66
CA LEU A 1012 -18.73 3.33 -42.86
C LEU A 1012 -17.30 3.88 -42.83
N PHE A 1013 -16.34 2.98 -42.95
CA PHE A 1013 -14.92 3.29 -43.02
C PHE A 1013 -14.37 2.99 -44.41
N LYS A 1014 -13.35 3.76 -44.81
CA LYS A 1014 -12.46 3.45 -45.92
C LYS A 1014 -11.06 3.15 -45.37
N TYR A 1015 -10.42 2.12 -45.91
CA TYR A 1015 -9.07 1.74 -45.51
C TYR A 1015 -8.08 2.88 -45.82
N SER A 1016 -7.21 3.20 -44.89
CA SER A 1016 -6.25 4.31 -44.98
C SER A 1016 -4.82 3.92 -44.60
N GLY A 1017 -4.57 2.63 -44.34
CA GLY A 1017 -3.26 2.12 -43.97
C GLY A 1017 -2.25 2.11 -45.12
N THR A 1018 -0.99 2.41 -44.79
CA THR A 1018 0.16 2.31 -45.68
C THR A 1018 1.15 1.27 -45.13
N PRO A 1019 1.35 0.12 -45.79
CA PRO A 1019 2.32 -0.88 -45.33
C PRO A 1019 3.75 -0.32 -45.42
N THR A 1020 4.57 -0.54 -44.39
CA THR A 1020 6.01 -0.26 -44.43
C THR A 1020 6.78 -1.52 -44.83
N ILE A 1021 7.86 -1.37 -45.60
CA ILE A 1021 8.65 -2.48 -46.14
C ILE A 1021 9.61 -3.02 -45.06
N PRO A 1022 9.76 -4.35 -44.88
CA PRO A 1022 9.13 -5.44 -45.64
C PRO A 1022 7.69 -5.72 -45.20
N PHE A 1023 6.84 -6.16 -46.15
CA PHE A 1023 5.38 -6.36 -46.10
C PHE A 1023 4.84 -7.31 -45.00
N ALA A 1024 5.25 -7.14 -43.75
CA ALA A 1024 4.96 -8.11 -42.71
C ALA A 1024 3.48 -8.05 -42.31
N TYR A 1025 2.87 -6.87 -42.20
CA TYR A 1025 1.47 -6.72 -41.77
C TYR A 1025 0.83 -5.44 -42.33
N ALA A 1026 -0.41 -5.55 -42.83
CA ALA A 1026 -1.25 -4.39 -43.09
C ALA A 1026 -1.63 -3.75 -41.75
N PRO A 1027 -1.43 -2.44 -41.52
CA PRO A 1027 -1.86 -1.81 -40.29
C PRO A 1027 -3.40 -1.73 -40.23
N TRP A 1028 -3.98 -1.93 -39.05
CA TRP A 1028 -5.41 -1.70 -38.85
C TRP A 1028 -5.71 -0.20 -38.83
N ALA A 1029 -5.80 0.40 -40.02
CA ALA A 1029 -5.97 1.83 -40.21
C ALA A 1029 -7.19 2.10 -41.10
N TRP A 1030 -8.21 2.72 -40.49
CA TRP A 1030 -9.51 2.96 -41.10
C TRP A 1030 -9.96 4.39 -40.85
N THR A 1031 -10.40 5.08 -41.90
CA THR A 1031 -10.93 6.44 -41.80
C THR A 1031 -12.45 6.40 -41.95
N SER A 1032 -13.17 6.95 -40.97
CA SER A 1032 -14.63 7.13 -41.06
C SER A 1032 -14.97 8.09 -42.20
N ILE A 1033 -15.86 7.69 -43.09
CA ILE A 1033 -16.25 8.49 -44.27
C ILE A 1033 -17.76 8.75 -44.37
N SER A 1034 -18.59 7.96 -43.68
CA SER A 1034 -20.05 8.15 -43.68
C SER A 1034 -20.72 7.33 -42.57
N SER A 1035 -22.04 7.50 -42.41
CA SER A 1035 -22.87 6.65 -41.55
C SER A 1035 -23.63 5.61 -42.37
N VAL A 1036 -24.02 4.53 -41.70
CA VAL A 1036 -24.80 3.40 -42.23
C VAL A 1036 -26.03 3.23 -41.36
N THR A 1037 -27.19 3.02 -41.97
CA THR A 1037 -28.37 2.60 -41.20
C THR A 1037 -28.30 1.11 -40.92
N ARG A 1038 -28.40 0.71 -39.66
CA ARG A 1038 -28.48 -0.70 -39.25
C ARG A 1038 -29.78 -0.96 -38.51
N VAL A 1039 -30.53 -1.98 -38.95
CA VAL A 1039 -31.75 -2.44 -38.28
C VAL A 1039 -31.58 -3.90 -37.91
N ILE A 1040 -31.89 -4.25 -36.66
CA ILE A 1040 -31.86 -5.63 -36.15
C ILE A 1040 -33.30 -6.04 -35.82
N SER A 1041 -33.78 -7.12 -36.44
CA SER A 1041 -35.10 -7.69 -36.18
C SER A 1041 -34.98 -9.20 -35.98
N GLY A 1042 -35.13 -9.66 -34.73
CA GLY A 1042 -34.75 -11.03 -34.37
C GLY A 1042 -33.27 -11.27 -34.65
N TYR A 1043 -32.94 -12.28 -35.45
CA TYR A 1043 -31.56 -12.56 -35.88
C TYR A 1043 -31.13 -11.76 -37.11
N THR A 1044 -32.06 -11.11 -37.82
CA THR A 1044 -31.76 -10.50 -39.12
C THR A 1044 -31.19 -9.11 -38.93
N TYR A 1045 -29.93 -8.95 -39.34
CA TYR A 1045 -29.24 -7.68 -39.46
C TYR A 1045 -29.46 -7.16 -40.88
N THR A 1046 -29.86 -5.90 -40.99
CA THR A 1046 -30.02 -5.19 -42.26
C THR A 1046 -29.18 -3.93 -42.22
N TRP A 1047 -28.22 -3.82 -43.13
CA TRP A 1047 -27.39 -2.63 -43.32
C TRP A 1047 -27.76 -1.94 -44.63
N THR A 1048 -27.91 -0.61 -44.58
CA THR A 1048 -28.10 0.23 -45.76
C THR A 1048 -26.90 1.15 -45.93
N LEU A 1049 -26.03 0.81 -46.88
CA LEU A 1049 -24.77 1.48 -47.13
C LEU A 1049 -24.97 2.62 -48.14
N PRO A 1050 -24.27 3.76 -47.97
CA PRO A 1050 -24.18 4.82 -48.97
C PRO A 1050 -23.15 4.50 -50.07
N LEU A 1051 -23.02 3.21 -50.42
CA LEU A 1051 -22.17 2.70 -51.49
C LEU A 1051 -23.03 1.90 -52.45
N GLY A 1052 -22.83 2.06 -53.75
CA GLY A 1052 -23.53 1.30 -54.79
C GLY A 1052 -22.63 1.03 -55.99
N THR A 1053 -23.22 0.46 -57.04
CA THR A 1053 -22.54 0.03 -58.27
C THR A 1053 -21.78 1.14 -59.00
N SER A 1054 -22.11 2.42 -58.76
CA SER A 1054 -21.35 3.57 -59.29
C SER A 1054 -20.01 3.80 -58.60
N THR A 1055 -19.79 3.21 -57.42
CA THR A 1055 -18.60 3.43 -56.59
C THR A 1055 -17.71 2.19 -56.52
N THR A 1056 -18.29 1.03 -56.22
CA THR A 1056 -17.59 -0.26 -56.11
C THR A 1056 -18.58 -1.41 -56.28
N ASP A 1057 -18.10 -2.62 -56.54
CA ASP A 1057 -18.94 -3.82 -56.61
C ASP A 1057 -19.33 -4.28 -55.20
N THR A 1058 -20.48 -3.80 -54.74
CA THR A 1058 -21.03 -4.16 -53.42
C THR A 1058 -21.78 -5.49 -53.41
N SER A 1059 -21.80 -6.24 -54.53
CA SER A 1059 -22.25 -7.63 -54.54
C SER A 1059 -21.23 -8.58 -53.92
N LYS A 1060 -19.96 -8.15 -53.88
CA LYS A 1060 -18.82 -8.83 -53.24
C LYS A 1060 -18.61 -8.29 -51.83
N PHE A 1061 -19.03 -9.06 -50.84
CA PHE A 1061 -18.92 -8.67 -49.44
C PHE A 1061 -18.54 -9.84 -48.54
N VAL A 1062 -18.09 -9.49 -47.34
CA VAL A 1062 -17.76 -10.43 -46.26
C VAL A 1062 -18.54 -10.04 -45.02
N VAL A 1063 -19.18 -11.00 -44.37
CA VAL A 1063 -19.71 -10.85 -43.01
C VAL A 1063 -18.71 -11.51 -42.06
N GLN A 1064 -18.10 -10.72 -41.20
CA GLN A 1064 -17.20 -11.21 -40.17
C GLN A 1064 -17.83 -11.04 -38.79
N THR A 1065 -17.76 -12.08 -37.97
CA THR A 1065 -18.23 -12.08 -36.59
C THR A 1065 -17.09 -12.44 -35.64
N GLN A 1066 -16.87 -11.62 -34.61
CA GLN A 1066 -15.79 -11.79 -33.63
C GLN A 1066 -16.26 -11.44 -32.21
N GLY A 1067 -15.68 -12.10 -31.20
CA GLY A 1067 -15.94 -11.88 -29.78
C GLY A 1067 -17.13 -12.69 -29.26
N TYR A 1068 -16.94 -13.37 -28.13
CA TYR A 1068 -17.92 -14.17 -27.37
C TYR A 1068 -18.48 -15.42 -28.07
N GLY A 1069 -18.81 -15.34 -29.36
CA GLY A 1069 -19.10 -16.50 -30.20
C GLY A 1069 -17.88 -16.98 -31.00
N PRO A 1070 -17.94 -18.18 -31.62
CA PRO A 1070 -16.87 -18.66 -32.49
C PRO A 1070 -16.58 -17.68 -33.63
N TYR A 1071 -15.30 -17.31 -33.82
CA TYR A 1071 -14.89 -16.44 -34.91
C TYR A 1071 -15.39 -16.99 -36.25
N GLY A 1072 -16.06 -16.12 -37.01
CA GLY A 1072 -16.72 -16.49 -38.27
C GLY A 1072 -16.39 -15.49 -39.35
N THR A 1073 -16.13 -15.98 -40.56
CA THR A 1073 -16.00 -15.15 -41.76
C THR A 1073 -16.74 -15.82 -42.89
N VAL A 1074 -17.74 -15.13 -43.42
CA VAL A 1074 -18.60 -15.63 -44.48
C VAL A 1074 -18.44 -14.74 -45.70
N PHE A 1075 -18.08 -15.35 -46.81
CA PHE A 1075 -17.84 -14.67 -48.07
C PHE A 1075 -19.04 -14.80 -49.00
N SER A 1076 -19.37 -13.71 -49.68
CA SER A 1076 -20.38 -13.68 -50.73
C SER A 1076 -19.85 -12.88 -51.91
N PRO A 1077 -19.56 -13.51 -53.06
CA PRO A 1077 -19.43 -14.96 -53.27
C PRO A 1077 -18.23 -15.55 -52.50
N ASP A 1078 -18.23 -16.86 -52.20
CA ASP A 1078 -17.12 -17.52 -51.49
C ASP A 1078 -15.99 -17.95 -52.45
N PRO A 1079 -14.79 -17.35 -52.37
CA PRO A 1079 -13.66 -17.75 -53.22
C PRO A 1079 -13.23 -19.22 -53.02
N LYS A 1080 -13.64 -19.87 -51.93
CA LYS A 1080 -13.32 -21.28 -51.67
C LYS A 1080 -14.02 -22.25 -52.60
N ASP A 1081 -15.19 -21.85 -53.12
CA ASP A 1081 -15.95 -22.66 -54.07
C ASP A 1081 -15.21 -22.80 -55.40
N TYR A 1082 -14.13 -22.03 -55.60
CA TYR A 1082 -13.29 -22.08 -56.77
C TYR A 1082 -11.97 -22.81 -56.47
N ASP A 1083 -11.55 -23.67 -57.40
CA ASP A 1083 -10.28 -24.38 -57.37
C ASP A 1083 -9.50 -24.08 -58.64
N CYS A 1084 -8.29 -23.52 -58.53
CA CYS A 1084 -7.45 -23.22 -59.68
C CYS A 1084 -6.57 -24.40 -60.11
N GLN A 1085 -6.79 -25.57 -59.51
CA GLN A 1085 -6.22 -26.81 -59.99
C GLN A 1085 -6.84 -27.22 -61.32
N GLY A 1086 -6.04 -27.94 -62.09
CA GLY A 1086 -6.40 -28.47 -63.38
C GLY A 1086 -5.34 -29.48 -63.78
N SER A 1087 -5.34 -29.85 -65.05
CA SER A 1087 -4.28 -30.66 -65.62
C SER A 1087 -2.91 -30.01 -65.39
N THR A 1088 -1.87 -30.82 -65.20
CA THR A 1088 -0.48 -30.34 -65.16
C THR A 1088 -0.08 -29.61 -66.45
N LEU A 1089 -0.80 -29.88 -67.56
CA LEU A 1089 -0.64 -29.24 -68.85
C LEU A 1089 -1.33 -27.87 -68.96
N CYS A 1090 -1.96 -27.39 -67.89
CA CYS A 1090 -2.50 -26.03 -67.84
C CYS A 1090 -1.43 -24.94 -68.00
N SER A 1091 -0.16 -25.30 -67.85
CA SER A 1091 1.00 -24.45 -68.14
C SER A 1091 1.31 -24.30 -69.66
N THR A 1092 0.55 -24.95 -70.54
CA THR A 1092 0.74 -24.85 -72.00
C THR A 1092 0.62 -23.40 -72.49
N PRO A 1093 1.56 -22.90 -73.33
CA PRO A 1093 1.46 -21.57 -73.92
C PRO A 1093 0.16 -21.38 -74.73
N ASN A 1094 -0.44 -20.19 -74.66
CA ASN A 1094 -1.69 -19.82 -75.35
C ASN A 1094 -2.97 -20.52 -74.87
N LEU A 1095 -2.91 -21.40 -73.86
CA LEU A 1095 -4.08 -22.13 -73.38
C LEU A 1095 -5.23 -21.19 -72.95
N LEU A 1096 -4.93 -20.10 -72.25
CA LEU A 1096 -5.94 -19.12 -71.82
C LEU A 1096 -6.72 -18.54 -73.01
N SER A 1097 -6.03 -18.14 -74.08
CA SER A 1097 -6.67 -17.64 -75.30
C SER A 1097 -7.58 -18.69 -75.95
N TRP A 1098 -7.23 -19.98 -75.83
CA TRP A 1098 -8.11 -21.05 -76.27
C TRP A 1098 -9.32 -21.23 -75.34
N CYS A 1099 -9.17 -21.09 -74.03
CA CYS A 1099 -10.29 -21.10 -73.09
C CYS A 1099 -11.27 -19.95 -73.36
N ASP A 1100 -10.76 -18.74 -73.62
CA ASP A 1100 -11.57 -17.57 -73.97
C ASP A 1100 -12.35 -17.78 -75.27
N LYS A 1101 -11.74 -18.45 -76.26
CA LYS A 1101 -12.46 -18.84 -77.48
C LYS A 1101 -13.49 -19.94 -77.23
N ALA A 1102 -13.17 -20.92 -76.38
CA ALA A 1102 -14.07 -22.00 -76.02
C ALA A 1102 -15.34 -21.46 -75.34
N VAL A 1103 -15.20 -20.60 -74.33
CA VAL A 1103 -16.36 -20.02 -73.62
C VAL A 1103 -17.19 -19.13 -74.54
N ASN A 1104 -16.57 -18.38 -75.46
CA ASN A 1104 -17.29 -17.51 -76.40
C ASN A 1104 -17.96 -18.28 -77.54
N ASN A 1105 -17.66 -19.57 -77.73
CA ASN A 1105 -18.37 -20.46 -78.64
C ASN A 1105 -19.63 -21.10 -78.02
N LEU A 1106 -19.91 -20.86 -76.73
CA LEU A 1106 -21.16 -21.30 -76.11
C LEU A 1106 -22.37 -20.59 -76.73
N THR A 1107 -23.50 -21.30 -76.82
CA THR A 1107 -24.77 -20.70 -77.24
C THR A 1107 -25.30 -19.80 -76.12
N ARG A 1108 -25.25 -18.48 -76.31
CA ARG A 1108 -25.63 -17.45 -75.32
C ARG A 1108 -27.15 -17.34 -75.13
N ASN A 1109 -27.74 -18.19 -74.29
CA ASN A 1109 -29.15 -18.12 -73.87
C ASN A 1109 -29.31 -18.57 -72.40
N ASP A 1110 -30.50 -18.35 -71.83
CA ASP A 1110 -30.85 -18.71 -70.44
C ASP A 1110 -31.53 -20.09 -70.32
N SER A 1111 -31.58 -20.87 -71.40
CA SER A 1111 -32.13 -22.24 -71.36
C SER A 1111 -31.03 -23.22 -70.94
N PRO A 1112 -31.27 -24.16 -70.01
CA PRO A 1112 -30.25 -25.08 -69.49
C PRO A 1112 -29.94 -26.21 -70.49
N ILE A 1113 -29.25 -25.86 -71.58
CA ILE A 1113 -28.99 -26.74 -72.72
C ILE A 1113 -27.70 -27.57 -72.61
N TYR A 1114 -26.81 -27.23 -71.68
CA TYR A 1114 -25.56 -27.96 -71.44
C TYR A 1114 -25.70 -28.87 -70.22
N GLY A 1115 -25.28 -30.14 -70.34
CA GLY A 1115 -25.38 -31.17 -69.31
C GLY A 1115 -26.28 -32.35 -69.71
N LYS A 1116 -26.05 -33.54 -69.13
CA LYS A 1116 -26.86 -34.75 -69.40
C LYS A 1116 -27.42 -35.34 -68.12
N THR A 1117 -28.68 -35.77 -68.17
CA THR A 1117 -29.45 -36.27 -67.04
C THR A 1117 -29.00 -37.61 -66.46
N ASP A 1118 -28.07 -38.36 -67.09
CA ASP A 1118 -27.82 -39.76 -66.71
C ASP A 1118 -26.36 -40.28 -66.74
N THR A 1119 -25.32 -39.44 -66.87
CA THR A 1119 -23.91 -39.90 -66.79
C THR A 1119 -22.94 -38.82 -66.32
N SER A 1120 -21.84 -39.21 -65.65
CA SER A 1120 -20.71 -38.36 -65.20
C SER A 1120 -19.83 -37.77 -66.32
N VAL A 1121 -20.41 -37.48 -67.48
CA VAL A 1121 -19.71 -37.00 -68.69
C VAL A 1121 -19.77 -35.48 -68.73
N SER A 1122 -18.60 -34.86 -68.88
CA SER A 1122 -18.45 -33.41 -69.05
C SER A 1122 -19.11 -32.91 -70.35
N ASP A 1123 -19.93 -31.86 -70.27
CA ASP A 1123 -20.61 -31.27 -71.44
C ASP A 1123 -20.36 -29.75 -71.52
N GLY A 1124 -20.10 -29.23 -72.73
CA GLY A 1124 -19.67 -27.84 -72.92
C GLY A 1124 -19.00 -27.58 -74.26
N SER A 1125 -18.03 -26.65 -74.26
CA SER A 1125 -17.33 -26.17 -75.47
C SER A 1125 -15.80 -26.28 -75.31
N CYS A 1126 -15.09 -26.39 -76.43
CA CYS A 1126 -13.63 -26.44 -76.44
C CYS A 1126 -13.02 -25.75 -77.68
N HIS A 1127 -11.76 -25.33 -77.58
CA HIS A 1127 -11.02 -24.72 -78.69
C HIS A 1127 -9.52 -25.03 -78.58
N GLY A 1128 -8.80 -25.07 -79.70
CA GLY A 1128 -7.38 -25.44 -79.71
C GLY A 1128 -6.77 -25.44 -81.12
N ASN A 1129 -5.57 -26.02 -81.25
CA ASN A 1129 -4.75 -25.95 -82.47
C ASN A 1129 -4.68 -27.25 -83.29
N GLY A 1130 -5.50 -28.26 -82.97
CA GLY A 1130 -5.46 -29.58 -83.61
C GLY A 1130 -4.73 -30.66 -82.82
N VAL A 1131 -3.92 -30.28 -81.82
CA VAL A 1131 -3.16 -31.21 -80.95
C VAL A 1131 -3.41 -30.92 -79.46
N GLN A 1132 -3.67 -29.67 -79.11
CA GLN A 1132 -3.86 -29.21 -77.74
C GLN A 1132 -5.09 -28.30 -77.67
N TYR A 1133 -5.90 -28.44 -76.61
CA TYR A 1133 -7.18 -27.74 -76.48
C TYR A 1133 -7.42 -27.28 -75.04
N CYS A 1134 -8.23 -26.23 -74.89
CA CYS A 1134 -8.91 -25.91 -73.63
C CYS A 1134 -10.40 -26.20 -73.76
N GLY A 1135 -11.00 -26.79 -72.71
CA GLY A 1135 -12.44 -27.02 -72.59
C GLY A 1135 -13.03 -26.25 -71.42
N VAL A 1136 -14.28 -25.80 -71.60
CA VAL A 1136 -15.15 -25.20 -70.56
C VAL A 1136 -16.42 -26.03 -70.53
N PHE A 1137 -16.69 -26.71 -69.41
CA PHE A 1137 -17.76 -27.71 -69.33
C PHE A 1137 -18.34 -27.86 -67.91
N ILE A 1138 -19.59 -28.31 -67.83
CA ILE A 1138 -20.26 -28.70 -66.59
C ILE A 1138 -20.10 -30.21 -66.31
N GLN A 1139 -20.03 -30.57 -65.04
CA GLN A 1139 -19.86 -31.93 -64.53
C GLN A 1139 -20.76 -32.16 -63.31
N GLY A 1140 -21.20 -33.39 -63.12
CA GLY A 1140 -22.01 -33.82 -61.97
C GLY A 1140 -23.30 -34.53 -62.41
N ALA A 1141 -23.82 -35.41 -61.56
CA ALA A 1141 -25.03 -36.18 -61.87
C ALA A 1141 -26.26 -35.27 -61.83
N GLY A 1142 -27.04 -35.23 -62.91
CA GLY A 1142 -28.23 -34.38 -63.02
C GLY A 1142 -27.93 -32.89 -63.24
N CYS A 1143 -26.67 -32.53 -63.50
CA CYS A 1143 -26.25 -31.15 -63.67
C CYS A 1143 -26.60 -30.62 -65.06
N THR A 1144 -27.33 -29.51 -65.09
CA THR A 1144 -27.66 -28.76 -66.30
C THR A 1144 -27.43 -27.28 -66.09
N ILE A 1145 -26.94 -26.58 -67.10
CA ILE A 1145 -26.65 -25.14 -67.02
C ILE A 1145 -26.92 -24.45 -68.36
N SER A 1146 -27.32 -23.18 -68.30
CA SER A 1146 -27.50 -22.38 -69.51
C SER A 1146 -26.15 -21.92 -70.06
N GLY A 1147 -26.12 -21.57 -71.35
CA GLY A 1147 -24.88 -21.01 -71.92
C GLY A 1147 -24.52 -19.66 -71.31
N ASN A 1148 -25.52 -18.87 -70.87
CA ASN A 1148 -25.32 -17.63 -70.12
C ASN A 1148 -24.65 -17.88 -68.77
N ASP A 1149 -25.19 -18.81 -67.99
CA ASP A 1149 -24.67 -19.15 -66.67
C ASP A 1149 -23.28 -19.80 -66.74
N MET A 1150 -23.03 -20.70 -67.69
CA MET A 1150 -21.70 -21.35 -67.81
C MET A 1150 -20.59 -20.35 -68.17
N TRP A 1151 -20.91 -19.32 -68.96
CA TRP A 1151 -19.95 -18.24 -69.24
C TRP A 1151 -19.79 -17.32 -68.03
N ASN A 1152 -20.86 -17.05 -67.27
CA ASN A 1152 -20.73 -16.28 -66.04
C ASN A 1152 -19.84 -17.04 -65.04
N ASP A 1153 -20.04 -18.35 -64.91
CA ASP A 1153 -19.18 -19.22 -64.10
C ASP A 1153 -17.73 -19.22 -64.61
N TYR A 1154 -17.50 -19.20 -65.93
CA TYR A 1154 -16.17 -19.02 -66.49
C TYR A 1154 -15.51 -17.71 -66.05
N GLN A 1155 -16.24 -16.59 -66.12
CA GLN A 1155 -15.72 -15.31 -65.64
C GLN A 1155 -15.47 -15.34 -64.14
N ASN A 1156 -16.40 -15.90 -63.36
CA ASN A 1156 -16.26 -16.02 -61.90
C ASN A 1156 -15.06 -16.89 -61.49
N ILE A 1157 -14.73 -17.95 -62.23
CA ILE A 1157 -13.50 -18.74 -62.03
C ILE A 1157 -12.25 -17.87 -62.16
N ARG A 1158 -12.28 -16.85 -63.03
CA ARG A 1158 -11.18 -15.87 -63.17
C ARG A 1158 -11.25 -14.80 -62.10
N ASP A 1159 -12.40 -14.16 -61.96
CA ASP A 1159 -12.58 -12.88 -61.26
C ASP A 1159 -12.81 -13.04 -59.76
N ILE A 1160 -13.44 -14.14 -59.33
CA ILE A 1160 -13.70 -14.48 -57.92
C ILE A 1160 -12.71 -15.55 -57.45
N GLY A 1161 -12.44 -16.55 -58.29
CA GLY A 1161 -11.51 -17.64 -57.97
C GLY A 1161 -10.03 -17.32 -58.20
N GLY A 1162 -9.72 -16.29 -58.99
CA GLY A 1162 -8.33 -15.87 -59.29
C GLY A 1162 -7.57 -16.81 -60.22
N CYS A 1163 -8.27 -17.75 -60.87
CA CYS A 1163 -7.63 -18.81 -61.61
C CYS A 1163 -7.05 -18.28 -62.92
N LYS A 1164 -5.72 -18.30 -63.08
CA LYS A 1164 -5.05 -17.67 -64.23
C LYS A 1164 -5.17 -18.44 -65.56
N ARG A 1165 -5.34 -19.77 -65.52
CA ARG A 1165 -5.36 -20.62 -66.74
C ARG A 1165 -6.41 -21.71 -66.73
N CYS A 1166 -6.39 -22.58 -65.74
CA CYS A 1166 -7.42 -23.59 -65.51
C CYS A 1166 -8.03 -23.38 -64.13
N GLY A 1167 -9.22 -23.91 -63.92
CA GLY A 1167 -9.86 -23.94 -62.63
C GLY A 1167 -11.28 -24.44 -62.74
N SER A 1168 -11.94 -24.62 -61.61
CA SER A 1168 -13.31 -25.08 -61.50
C SER A 1168 -14.08 -24.32 -60.44
N TYR A 1169 -15.41 -24.32 -60.56
CA TYR A 1169 -16.35 -23.73 -59.61
C TYR A 1169 -17.35 -24.77 -59.13
N HIS A 1170 -17.32 -25.05 -57.82
CA HIS A 1170 -18.25 -25.89 -57.08
C HIS A 1170 -19.51 -25.10 -56.76
N ARG A 1171 -20.54 -25.31 -57.57
CA ARG A 1171 -21.82 -24.62 -57.44
C ARG A 1171 -22.59 -25.16 -56.23
N SER A 1172 -23.47 -24.32 -55.68
CA SER A 1172 -24.32 -24.66 -54.54
C SER A 1172 -25.34 -25.78 -54.82
N ASP A 1173 -25.64 -26.06 -56.09
CA ASP A 1173 -26.49 -27.18 -56.54
C ASP A 1173 -25.74 -28.53 -56.61
N GLY A 1174 -24.45 -28.56 -56.24
CA GLY A 1174 -23.59 -29.75 -56.29
C GLY A 1174 -22.92 -29.98 -57.63
N CYS A 1175 -23.13 -29.11 -58.61
CA CYS A 1175 -22.52 -29.18 -59.93
C CYS A 1175 -21.14 -28.51 -59.98
N LEU A 1176 -20.30 -28.95 -60.92
CA LEU A 1176 -18.95 -28.44 -61.09
C LEU A 1176 -18.79 -27.87 -62.51
N VAL A 1177 -18.51 -26.58 -62.64
CA VAL A 1177 -18.09 -25.99 -63.92
C VAL A 1177 -16.57 -25.95 -63.96
N THR A 1178 -15.96 -26.50 -65.00
CA THR A 1178 -14.51 -26.70 -65.09
C THR A 1178 -13.96 -26.12 -66.39
N VAL A 1179 -12.85 -25.39 -66.25
CA VAL A 1179 -11.99 -24.87 -67.32
C VAL A 1179 -10.67 -25.62 -67.25
N ASN A 1180 -10.37 -26.48 -68.23
CA ASN A 1180 -9.19 -27.34 -68.17
C ASN A 1180 -8.57 -27.62 -69.54
N TYR A 1181 -7.29 -28.01 -69.54
CA TYR A 1181 -6.66 -28.62 -70.70
C TYR A 1181 -7.33 -29.95 -71.03
N VAL A 1182 -7.65 -30.17 -72.31
CA VAL A 1182 -8.16 -31.45 -72.81
C VAL A 1182 -7.35 -31.92 -74.02
N SER A 1183 -7.15 -33.23 -74.13
CA SER A 1183 -6.36 -33.85 -75.21
C SER A 1183 -7.13 -33.95 -76.54
N SER A 1184 -8.45 -33.77 -76.52
CA SER A 1184 -9.29 -33.77 -77.72
C SER A 1184 -10.59 -33.02 -77.49
N CYS A 1185 -11.14 -32.43 -78.55
CA CYS A 1185 -12.46 -31.80 -78.56
C CYS A 1185 -13.63 -32.77 -78.83
N ALA A 1186 -13.36 -34.07 -78.98
CA ALA A 1186 -14.40 -35.06 -79.27
C ALA A 1186 -15.32 -35.24 -78.04
N GLY A 1187 -16.60 -34.89 -78.19
CA GLY A 1187 -17.60 -34.95 -77.11
C GLY A 1187 -18.08 -33.58 -76.60
N TYR A 1188 -17.49 -32.48 -77.08
CA TYR A 1188 -17.94 -31.11 -76.84
C TYR A 1188 -18.50 -30.55 -78.17
N ASP A 1189 -19.64 -29.85 -78.15
CA ASP A 1189 -20.26 -29.33 -79.37
C ASP A 1189 -19.39 -28.21 -79.97
N ALA A 1190 -18.43 -28.58 -80.81
CA ALA A 1190 -17.63 -27.61 -81.56
C ALA A 1190 -18.45 -27.08 -82.76
N PRO A 1191 -18.62 -25.75 -82.93
CA PRO A 1191 -19.18 -25.22 -84.16
C PRO A 1191 -18.21 -25.46 -85.33
N PRO A 1192 -18.72 -25.68 -86.56
CA PRO A 1192 -17.89 -25.94 -87.73
C PRO A 1192 -16.98 -24.75 -88.05
N ILE A 1193 -15.71 -25.03 -88.30
CA ILE A 1193 -14.68 -24.07 -88.71
C ILE A 1193 -15.14 -23.37 -90.01
N PRO A 1194 -15.27 -22.03 -90.08
CA PRO A 1194 -15.53 -21.34 -91.33
C PRO A 1194 -14.27 -21.34 -92.21
N GLY A 1195 -14.39 -22.05 -93.34
CA GLY A 1195 -13.60 -22.07 -94.57
C GLY A 1195 -12.30 -21.26 -94.67
N GLY A 1196 -11.21 -21.97 -94.94
CA GLY A 1196 -10.11 -21.47 -95.76
C GLY A 1196 -10.39 -21.74 -97.24
N SER A 1197 -10.57 -20.66 -98.01
CA SER A 1197 -10.19 -20.48 -99.42
C SER A 1197 -10.18 -19.00 -99.75
#